data_AF-A0A257X8I9-F1
#
_entry.id   AF-A0A257X8I9-F1
#
_cell.length_a   1.000
_cell.length_b   1.000
_cell.length_c   1.000
_cell.angle_alpha   90.00
_cell.angle_beta   90.00
_cell.angle_gamma   90.00
#
_symmetry.space_group_name_H-M   'P 1'
#
loop_
_entity.id
_entity.type
_entity.pdbx_description
1 polymer ?
#
loop_
_entity_poly.entity_id
_entity_poly.type
_entity_poly.pdbx_seq_one_letter_code
_entity_poly.pdbx_strand_id
1 'polypeptide(L)'
;MIKLLLLAIVLTGNGGVQAQTPSRAELKKPLPEAVEKVLADFVQLCAPEKKKQLTAHMEEVVRTIDTTVKLTPEEKLALQAEAKKAVETTMKAWQPLALMMMRTYLSRTSDSAAIRHIAMWKPDVAGPNEPVEDWTPPDEDEAWLAALKATLGEARYATWHEADAKAKQQVDKEISSHLERWVRESRGPMNEDLRARIELMTKKLTLSEAQIKALNKAAEDLLDRLCNAEKNRATRMLRTLPPEARENIMGRSYFYIRFDRPRGAAWDKTWDEVASKELPAELLAQWHKADQEERAKAETEVTDMIKPSEQQAEQQMEMTMSAEIDSMVAALSLTKERQQALEKLSKEAIQDALKVARKGWLQQAKNYSATERKRIRGNVYFGINDEQHAIKQPTWTEGIKKLLSEAERTRMATDNKQRDQRTSLAISRACLAEMDRILVLTQEQRAKLEPVVMEAMQPITEQRRQQYWSYNATQLFQTAGKVKEEKVRSILDGVQLKHWRELTSVNNNSSRNNLPDVNGNFPEVPDMEAAISQHMYKMFVAERSKTLAAMMPQVEEATRLLSLPEPAIARLTTAAKGAVEASLEQWRKYTESLVHQSVQTATPKNLLQALAGTTRANYGRSESGPQDSELWKMALKTTLTEAQQKKLQQVTDERQSYRLKAMAAMSASELDRRRKLSSDQCAKIEAAIQKVLTTYLPDIERYMSGQWFLQYYYALVPLAGVAEKELQEILTPEQWKLSKERDLPDAMQYWEGVKNYHDQRIKRGARANGNQIMFNGGIGDE
;
A
#
# COMPACT_ATOMS: atom_id res chain seq x y z
N MET A 1 24.47 11.83 18.97
CA MET A 1 24.67 11.61 17.52
C MET A 1 23.52 10.84 16.86
N ILE A 2 23.05 9.71 17.40
CA ILE A 2 21.96 8.90 16.81
C ILE A 2 20.58 9.62 16.80
N LYS A 3 20.29 10.49 17.77
CA LYS A 3 19.05 11.30 17.80
C LYS A 3 18.98 12.40 16.72
N LEU A 4 20.11 12.81 16.14
CA LEU A 4 20.16 13.79 15.05
C LEU A 4 19.91 13.14 13.67
N LEU A 5 20.21 11.84 13.53
CA LEU A 5 19.92 11.07 12.31
C LEU A 5 18.44 10.67 12.19
N LEU A 6 17.78 10.38 13.31
CA LEU A 6 16.35 10.07 13.33
C LEU A 6 15.45 11.28 13.04
N LEU A 7 15.90 12.50 13.38
CA LEU A 7 15.16 13.72 13.05
C LEU A 7 15.27 14.08 11.55
N ALA A 8 16.38 13.73 10.89
CA ALA A 8 16.56 13.95 9.45
C ALA A 8 15.70 13.01 8.58
N ILE A 9 15.39 11.80 9.05
CA ILE A 9 14.57 10.82 8.31
C ILE A 9 13.06 11.09 8.48
N VAL A 10 12.63 11.69 9.58
CA VAL A 10 11.21 12.08 9.77
C VAL A 10 10.86 13.38 9.03
N LEU A 11 11.86 14.24 8.73
CA LEU A 11 11.67 15.48 7.96
C LEU A 11 11.73 15.30 6.43
N THR A 12 12.14 14.14 5.91
CA THR A 12 12.06 13.82 4.47
C THR A 12 10.72 13.21 4.05
N GLY A 13 9.85 12.91 5.03
CA GLY A 13 8.61 12.16 4.85
C GLY A 13 7.45 12.86 4.13
N ASN A 14 7.55 14.13 3.73
CA ASN A 14 6.48 14.81 2.97
C ASN A 14 6.96 15.95 2.04
N GLY A 15 8.26 16.01 1.73
CA GLY A 15 8.83 17.10 0.91
C GLY A 15 10.08 16.74 0.12
N GLY A 16 10.39 15.45 -0.05
CA GLY A 16 11.48 15.04 -0.95
C GLY A 16 11.18 15.50 -2.37
N VAL A 17 12.02 16.37 -2.92
CA VAL A 17 11.99 16.75 -4.33
C VAL A 17 12.15 15.45 -5.12
N GLN A 18 11.03 15.00 -5.71
CA GLN A 18 10.97 13.77 -6.48
C GLN A 18 12.08 13.78 -7.53
N ALA A 19 12.91 12.73 -7.54
CA ALA A 19 13.74 12.43 -8.71
C ALA A 19 12.84 12.50 -9.95
N GLN A 20 13.29 13.29 -10.94
CA GLN A 20 12.43 13.75 -12.03
C GLN A 20 11.67 12.63 -12.73
N THR A 21 10.42 12.92 -13.08
CA THR A 21 9.61 12.08 -13.96
C THR A 21 10.22 12.03 -15.38
N PRO A 22 10.57 10.84 -15.94
CA PRO A 22 10.82 10.66 -17.36
C PRO A 22 9.76 11.31 -18.22
N SER A 23 10.16 11.74 -19.42
CA SER A 23 9.23 12.38 -20.36
C SER A 23 8.08 11.43 -20.66
N ARG A 24 6.91 11.99 -20.96
CA ARG A 24 5.73 11.15 -21.20
C ARG A 24 5.89 10.19 -22.37
N ALA A 25 6.67 10.58 -23.39
CA ALA A 25 7.03 9.70 -24.50
C ALA A 25 7.88 8.50 -24.05
N GLU A 26 8.80 8.69 -23.10
CA GLU A 26 9.59 7.60 -22.52
C GLU A 26 8.73 6.67 -21.66
N LEU A 27 7.79 7.23 -20.88
CA LEU A 27 6.87 6.46 -20.04
C LEU A 27 5.93 5.54 -20.85
N LYS A 28 5.69 5.83 -22.14
CA LYS A 28 4.81 5.07 -23.04
C LYS A 28 5.52 3.94 -23.79
N LYS A 29 6.86 3.87 -23.73
CA LYS A 29 7.64 2.83 -24.41
C LYS A 29 7.29 1.44 -23.85
N PRO A 30 7.35 0.37 -24.67
CA PRO A 30 7.13 -0.99 -24.20
C PRO A 30 8.04 -1.35 -23.02
N LEU A 31 7.47 -2.05 -22.04
CA LEU A 31 8.18 -2.62 -20.90
C LEU A 31 8.85 -3.95 -21.31
N PRO A 32 9.69 -4.55 -20.45
CA PRO A 32 10.22 -5.90 -20.69
C PRO A 32 9.11 -6.91 -20.96
N GLU A 33 9.40 -7.89 -21.83
CA GLU A 33 8.40 -8.80 -22.43
C GLU A 33 7.51 -9.48 -21.38
N ALA A 34 8.09 -9.94 -20.28
CA ALA A 34 7.36 -10.58 -19.18
C ALA A 34 6.34 -9.64 -18.53
N VAL A 35 6.68 -8.36 -18.36
CA VAL A 35 5.80 -7.35 -17.77
C VAL A 35 4.72 -6.93 -18.76
N GLU A 36 5.07 -6.70 -20.04
CA GLU A 36 4.10 -6.37 -21.09
C GLU A 36 3.03 -7.45 -21.23
N LYS A 37 3.42 -8.73 -21.17
CA LYS A 37 2.46 -9.83 -21.25
C LYS A 37 1.44 -9.79 -20.10
N VAL A 38 1.92 -9.66 -18.86
CA VAL A 38 1.04 -9.59 -17.68
C VAL A 38 0.13 -8.36 -17.74
N LEU A 39 0.65 -7.23 -18.23
CA LEU A 39 -0.14 -6.02 -18.39
C LEU A 39 -1.21 -6.16 -19.48
N ALA A 40 -0.87 -6.78 -20.62
CA ALA A 40 -1.81 -7.06 -21.69
C ALA A 40 -2.94 -8.00 -21.23
N ASP A 41 -2.60 -9.08 -20.51
CA ASP A 41 -3.58 -9.99 -19.91
C ASP A 41 -4.51 -9.24 -18.95
N PHE A 42 -3.97 -8.33 -18.13
CA PHE A 42 -4.77 -7.48 -17.24
C PHE A 42 -5.72 -6.53 -17.98
N VAL A 43 -5.26 -5.87 -19.05
CA VAL A 43 -6.11 -5.01 -19.88
C VAL A 43 -7.22 -5.81 -20.57
N GLN A 44 -6.96 -7.07 -20.94
CA GLN A 44 -7.98 -7.96 -21.46
C GLN A 44 -9.05 -8.27 -20.41
N LEU A 45 -8.67 -8.45 -19.13
CA LEU A 45 -9.62 -8.59 -18.03
C LEU A 45 -10.41 -7.31 -17.74
N CYS A 46 -9.86 -6.13 -18.04
CA CYS A 46 -10.56 -4.84 -17.90
C CYS A 46 -11.62 -4.61 -18.99
N ALA A 47 -11.47 -5.24 -20.15
CA ALA A 47 -12.29 -4.96 -21.33
C ALA A 47 -13.80 -5.22 -21.12
N PRO A 48 -14.24 -6.31 -20.47
CA PRO A 48 -15.66 -6.52 -20.15
C PRO A 48 -16.24 -5.41 -19.26
N GLU A 49 -15.49 -4.96 -18.25
CA GLU A 49 -15.93 -3.92 -17.31
C GLU A 49 -16.00 -2.54 -17.97
N LYS A 50 -15.02 -2.22 -18.83
CA LYS A 50 -15.09 -1.02 -19.66
C LYS A 50 -16.28 -1.05 -20.63
N LYS A 51 -16.51 -2.20 -21.29
CA LYS A 51 -17.66 -2.38 -22.19
C LYS A 51 -18.99 -2.19 -21.46
N LYS A 52 -19.12 -2.72 -20.25
CA LYS A 52 -20.28 -2.51 -19.38
C LYS A 52 -20.49 -1.03 -19.07
N GLN A 53 -19.44 -0.32 -18.69
CA GLN A 53 -19.49 1.12 -18.43
C GLN A 53 -19.92 1.93 -19.66
N LEU A 54 -19.36 1.63 -20.84
CA LEU A 54 -19.71 2.32 -22.08
C LEU A 54 -21.13 2.00 -22.56
N THR A 55 -21.60 0.77 -22.32
CA THR A 55 -23.00 0.40 -22.62
C THR A 55 -23.96 1.22 -21.76
N ALA A 56 -23.72 1.32 -20.46
CA ALA A 56 -24.54 2.14 -19.56
C ALA A 56 -24.51 3.63 -19.93
N HIS A 57 -23.35 4.14 -20.36
CA HIS A 57 -23.21 5.50 -20.89
C HIS A 57 -24.09 5.72 -22.13
N MET A 58 -24.04 4.82 -23.10
CA MET A 58 -24.86 4.94 -24.31
C MET A 58 -26.36 4.79 -24.05
N GLU A 59 -26.75 3.99 -23.07
CA GLU A 59 -28.16 3.91 -22.61
C GLU A 59 -28.63 5.26 -22.06
N GLU A 60 -27.79 5.95 -21.29
CA GLU A 60 -28.05 7.30 -20.79
C GLU A 60 -28.14 8.34 -21.91
N VAL A 61 -27.25 8.25 -22.92
CA VAL A 61 -27.29 9.11 -24.11
C VAL A 61 -28.62 8.93 -24.85
N VAL A 62 -29.04 7.69 -25.10
CA VAL A 62 -30.34 7.41 -25.74
C VAL A 62 -31.51 7.93 -24.90
N ARG A 63 -31.44 7.81 -23.56
CA ARG A 63 -32.45 8.39 -22.65
C ARG A 63 -32.52 9.91 -22.74
N THR A 64 -31.37 10.57 -22.87
CA THR A 64 -31.29 12.03 -23.00
C THR A 64 -31.84 12.49 -24.36
N ILE A 65 -31.56 11.74 -25.44
CA ILE A 65 -32.18 11.96 -26.76
C ILE A 65 -33.70 11.85 -26.65
N ASP A 66 -34.21 10.76 -26.08
CA ASP A 66 -35.65 10.53 -25.88
C ASP A 66 -36.32 11.66 -25.09
N THR A 67 -35.66 12.14 -24.04
CA THR A 67 -36.18 13.24 -23.23
C THR A 67 -36.27 14.54 -24.03
N THR A 68 -35.28 14.80 -24.89
CA THR A 68 -35.11 16.05 -25.65
C THR A 68 -36.00 16.12 -26.88
N VAL A 69 -36.08 15.04 -27.67
CA VAL A 69 -36.74 15.04 -28.99
C VAL A 69 -37.90 14.04 -29.11
N LYS A 70 -38.22 13.30 -28.04
CA LYS A 70 -39.33 12.34 -27.94
C LYS A 70 -39.24 11.24 -29.01
N LEU A 71 -38.50 10.18 -28.70
CA LEU A 71 -38.32 9.06 -29.61
C LEU A 71 -39.59 8.20 -29.69
N THR A 72 -39.89 7.69 -30.89
CA THR A 72 -40.82 6.57 -31.05
C THR A 72 -40.18 5.26 -30.55
N PRO A 73 -40.99 4.22 -30.23
CA PRO A 73 -40.47 2.91 -29.86
C PRO A 73 -39.51 2.31 -30.90
N GLU A 74 -39.80 2.48 -32.19
CA GLU A 74 -39.01 1.98 -33.31
C GLU A 74 -37.67 2.71 -33.42
N GLU A 75 -37.68 4.05 -33.33
CA GLU A 75 -36.45 4.86 -33.33
C GLU A 75 -35.56 4.53 -32.13
N LYS A 76 -36.17 4.36 -30.95
CA LYS A 76 -35.44 3.99 -29.73
C LYS A 76 -34.74 2.65 -29.87
N LEU A 77 -35.43 1.66 -30.44
CA LEU A 77 -34.85 0.33 -30.67
C LEU A 77 -33.74 0.36 -31.73
N ALA A 78 -33.90 1.16 -32.79
CA ALA A 78 -32.86 1.38 -33.81
C ALA A 78 -31.61 2.03 -33.20
N LEU A 79 -31.77 3.09 -32.41
CA LEU A 79 -30.66 3.77 -31.74
C LEU A 79 -29.97 2.88 -30.70
N GLN A 80 -30.70 2.02 -29.99
CA GLN A 80 -30.08 1.03 -29.09
C GLN A 80 -29.21 0.01 -29.84
N ALA A 81 -29.58 -0.37 -31.07
CA ALA A 81 -28.77 -1.27 -31.90
C ALA A 81 -27.50 -0.58 -32.39
N GLU A 82 -27.60 0.68 -32.83
CA GLU A 82 -26.44 1.48 -33.28
C GLU A 82 -25.50 1.83 -32.11
N ALA A 83 -26.05 2.12 -30.92
CA ALA A 83 -25.27 2.32 -29.71
C ALA A 83 -24.39 1.11 -29.37
N LYS A 84 -24.92 -0.12 -29.52
CA LYS A 84 -24.12 -1.34 -29.32
C LYS A 84 -22.97 -1.44 -30.31
N LYS A 85 -23.20 -1.10 -31.60
CA LYS A 85 -22.13 -1.09 -32.61
C LYS A 85 -21.05 -0.06 -32.28
N ALA A 86 -21.44 1.15 -31.86
CA ALA A 86 -20.52 2.20 -31.45
C ALA A 86 -19.62 1.74 -30.29
N VAL A 87 -20.20 1.11 -29.26
CA VAL A 87 -19.44 0.55 -28.13
C VAL A 87 -18.42 -0.50 -28.60
N GLU A 88 -18.79 -1.43 -29.49
CA GLU A 88 -17.86 -2.45 -30.00
C GLU A 88 -16.70 -1.84 -30.79
N THR A 89 -16.98 -0.84 -31.64
CA THR A 89 -15.95 -0.12 -32.40
C THR A 89 -14.99 0.62 -31.47
N THR A 90 -15.53 1.36 -30.52
CA THR A 90 -14.75 2.11 -29.53
C THR A 90 -13.89 1.18 -28.66
N MET A 91 -14.38 0.01 -28.27
CA MET A 91 -13.62 -0.97 -27.47
C MET A 91 -12.35 -1.45 -28.19
N LYS A 92 -12.40 -1.64 -29.51
CA LYS A 92 -11.22 -2.03 -30.32
C LYS A 92 -10.13 -0.96 -30.32
N ALA A 93 -10.52 0.31 -30.33
CA ALA A 93 -9.59 1.44 -30.26
C ALA A 93 -9.04 1.66 -28.83
N TRP A 94 -9.88 1.44 -27.81
CA TRP A 94 -9.53 1.68 -26.41
C TRP A 94 -8.43 0.75 -25.88
N GLN A 95 -8.53 -0.56 -26.14
CA GLN A 95 -7.61 -1.55 -25.56
C GLN A 95 -6.11 -1.25 -25.77
N PRO A 96 -5.60 -1.00 -27.00
CA PRO A 96 -4.18 -0.71 -27.19
C PRO A 96 -3.74 0.60 -26.53
N LEU A 97 -4.64 1.59 -26.44
CA LEU A 97 -4.37 2.86 -25.77
C LEU A 97 -4.36 2.72 -24.25
N ALA A 98 -5.25 1.90 -23.68
CA ALA A 98 -5.27 1.57 -22.26
C ALA A 98 -3.97 0.86 -21.83
N LEU A 99 -3.52 -0.12 -22.62
CA LEU A 99 -2.22 -0.78 -22.42
C LEU A 99 -1.08 0.24 -22.37
N MET A 100 -1.00 1.10 -23.38
CA MET A 100 0.02 2.15 -23.45
C MET A 100 -0.03 3.11 -22.25
N MET A 101 -1.22 3.52 -21.80
CA MET A 101 -1.37 4.46 -20.69
C MET A 101 -0.99 3.82 -19.35
N MET A 102 -1.31 2.54 -19.14
CA MET A 102 -0.95 1.85 -17.91
C MET A 102 0.56 1.60 -17.75
N ARG A 103 1.35 1.59 -18.84
CA ARG A 103 2.83 1.55 -18.79
C ARG A 103 3.41 2.68 -17.95
N THR A 104 2.77 3.84 -17.98
CA THR A 104 3.25 5.05 -17.31
C THR A 104 3.32 4.91 -15.78
N TYR A 105 2.57 3.96 -15.21
CA TYR A 105 2.62 3.64 -13.78
C TYR A 105 3.77 2.68 -13.41
N LEU A 106 4.35 1.99 -14.40
CA LEU A 106 5.26 0.85 -14.20
C LEU A 106 6.67 1.10 -14.69
N SER A 107 6.89 2.11 -15.53
CA SER A 107 8.15 2.36 -16.22
C SER A 107 9.34 2.73 -15.31
N ARG A 108 9.17 2.74 -13.97
CA ARG A 108 10.22 2.95 -12.96
C ARG A 108 10.31 1.84 -11.93
N THR A 109 9.51 0.81 -12.11
CA THR A 109 9.50 -0.35 -11.22
C THR A 109 10.31 -1.46 -11.86
N SER A 110 11.04 -2.24 -11.06
CA SER A 110 11.64 -3.46 -11.57
C SER A 110 10.58 -4.43 -12.06
N ASP A 111 10.94 -5.38 -12.93
CA ASP A 111 9.98 -6.33 -13.51
C ASP A 111 9.15 -7.04 -12.43
N SER A 112 9.81 -7.47 -11.35
CA SER A 112 9.12 -8.12 -10.24
C SER A 112 8.17 -7.18 -9.50
N ALA A 113 8.55 -5.91 -9.32
CA ALA A 113 7.70 -4.90 -8.71
C ALA A 113 6.53 -4.52 -9.63
N ALA A 114 6.77 -4.40 -10.94
CA ALA A 114 5.75 -4.11 -11.94
C ALA A 114 4.67 -5.20 -11.96
N ILE A 115 5.08 -6.47 -12.02
CA ILE A 115 4.16 -7.62 -11.97
C ILE A 115 3.38 -7.65 -10.66
N ARG A 116 4.02 -7.38 -9.52
CA ARG A 116 3.32 -7.25 -8.22
C ARG A 116 2.32 -6.09 -8.21
N HIS A 117 2.68 -4.96 -8.81
CA HIS A 117 1.80 -3.79 -8.91
C HIS A 117 0.56 -4.11 -9.75
N ILE A 118 0.73 -4.72 -10.93
CA ILE A 118 -0.40 -5.15 -11.77
C ILE A 118 -1.31 -6.12 -11.00
N ALA A 119 -0.74 -7.07 -10.26
CA ALA A 119 -1.50 -8.05 -9.48
C ALA A 119 -2.33 -7.45 -8.32
N MET A 120 -2.09 -6.19 -7.94
CA MET A 120 -2.91 -5.46 -6.96
C MET A 120 -4.04 -4.66 -7.60
N TRP A 121 -4.03 -4.48 -8.92
CA TRP A 121 -5.07 -3.76 -9.63
C TRP A 121 -6.31 -4.63 -9.80
N LYS A 122 -7.48 -3.99 -9.73
CA LYS A 122 -8.77 -4.65 -9.85
C LYS A 122 -9.39 -4.30 -11.20
N PRO A 123 -9.70 -5.27 -12.08
CA PRO A 123 -10.21 -4.97 -13.42
C PRO A 123 -11.52 -4.15 -13.43
N ASP A 124 -12.42 -4.38 -12.47
CA ASP A 124 -13.69 -3.66 -12.27
C ASP A 124 -13.49 -2.21 -11.81
N VAL A 125 -12.33 -1.89 -11.24
CA VAL A 125 -11.97 -0.53 -10.87
C VAL A 125 -11.12 0.13 -11.95
N ALA A 126 -10.10 -0.56 -12.45
CA ALA A 126 -9.15 -0.01 -13.40
C ALA A 126 -9.77 0.19 -14.79
N GLY A 127 -10.54 -0.77 -15.29
CA GLY A 127 -11.15 -0.69 -16.62
C GLY A 127 -12.01 0.57 -16.79
N PRO A 128 -13.08 0.75 -15.99
CA PRO A 128 -13.97 1.91 -16.11
C PRO A 128 -13.29 3.27 -15.86
N ASN A 129 -12.31 3.30 -14.95
CA ASN A 129 -11.78 4.54 -14.39
C ASN A 129 -10.40 4.94 -14.95
N GLU A 130 -9.78 4.14 -15.82
CA GLU A 130 -8.48 4.47 -16.40
C GLU A 130 -8.62 5.67 -17.36
N PRO A 131 -7.93 6.80 -17.08
CA PRO A 131 -7.90 7.93 -17.99
C PRO A 131 -7.06 7.61 -19.23
N VAL A 132 -7.74 7.37 -20.35
CA VAL A 132 -7.11 7.08 -21.65
C VAL A 132 -7.15 8.31 -22.54
N GLU A 133 -6.08 8.51 -23.30
CA GLU A 133 -5.91 9.64 -24.20
C GLU A 133 -6.02 9.22 -25.66
N ASP A 134 -6.29 10.19 -26.52
CA ASP A 134 -6.32 10.04 -27.97
C ASP A 134 -7.29 8.95 -28.47
N TRP A 135 -8.43 8.81 -27.77
CA TRP A 135 -9.52 7.91 -28.15
C TRP A 135 -10.86 8.67 -28.26
N THR A 136 -11.76 8.16 -29.10
CA THR A 136 -13.10 8.73 -29.32
C THR A 136 -14.15 7.92 -28.54
N PRO A 137 -14.92 8.55 -27.63
CA PRO A 137 -15.99 7.88 -26.92
C PRO A 137 -17.16 7.53 -27.88
N PRO A 138 -18.01 6.54 -27.55
CA PRO A 138 -18.99 6.00 -28.49
C PRO A 138 -20.08 7.01 -28.88
N ASP A 139 -20.36 8.03 -28.05
CA ASP A 139 -21.33 9.09 -28.34
C ASP A 139 -20.77 10.20 -29.25
N GLU A 140 -19.47 10.16 -29.54
CA GLU A 140 -18.78 11.06 -30.47
C GLU A 140 -18.28 10.32 -31.72
N ASP A 141 -18.55 9.02 -31.83
CA ASP A 141 -18.20 8.23 -33.01
C ASP A 141 -18.96 8.73 -34.25
N GLU A 142 -18.25 8.88 -35.37
CA GLU A 142 -18.81 9.44 -36.60
C GLU A 142 -19.97 8.57 -37.15
N ALA A 143 -19.85 7.24 -37.05
CA ALA A 143 -20.90 6.33 -37.53
C ALA A 143 -22.14 6.40 -36.62
N TRP A 144 -21.95 6.51 -35.30
CA TRP A 144 -23.03 6.78 -34.35
C TRP A 144 -23.76 8.09 -34.68
N LEU A 145 -23.02 9.19 -34.85
CA LEU A 145 -23.61 10.51 -35.13
C LEU A 145 -24.34 10.54 -36.47
N ALA A 146 -23.81 9.86 -37.49
CA ALA A 146 -24.47 9.71 -38.78
C ALA A 146 -25.77 8.90 -38.68
N ALA A 147 -25.75 7.78 -37.96
CA ALA A 147 -26.94 6.95 -37.73
C ALA A 147 -28.02 7.69 -36.91
N LEU A 148 -27.60 8.48 -35.93
CA LEU A 148 -28.47 9.33 -35.14
C LEU A 148 -29.13 10.42 -36.00
N LYS A 149 -28.35 11.10 -36.86
CA LYS A 149 -28.90 12.10 -37.79
C LYS A 149 -29.89 11.48 -38.78
N ALA A 150 -29.60 10.29 -39.29
CA ALA A 150 -30.49 9.55 -40.19
C ALA A 150 -31.80 9.14 -39.51
N THR A 151 -31.74 8.72 -38.24
CA THR A 151 -32.92 8.27 -37.47
C THR A 151 -33.81 9.46 -37.06
N LEU A 152 -33.21 10.55 -36.58
CA LEU A 152 -33.96 11.70 -36.07
C LEU A 152 -34.46 12.64 -37.19
N GLY A 153 -33.76 12.67 -38.33
CA GLY A 153 -33.91 13.75 -39.30
C GLY A 153 -33.25 15.05 -38.82
N GLU A 154 -33.07 15.99 -39.76
CA GLU A 154 -32.17 17.14 -39.56
C GLU A 154 -32.58 18.08 -38.43
N ALA A 155 -33.87 18.42 -38.31
CA ALA A 155 -34.37 19.35 -37.30
C ALA A 155 -34.26 18.81 -35.86
N ARG A 156 -34.67 17.54 -35.65
CA ARG A 156 -34.58 16.89 -34.32
C ARG A 156 -33.13 16.63 -33.95
N TYR A 157 -32.30 16.18 -34.90
CA TYR A 157 -30.86 16.03 -34.67
C TYR A 157 -30.22 17.35 -34.24
N ALA A 158 -30.48 18.45 -34.95
CA ALA A 158 -29.93 19.77 -34.61
C ALA A 158 -30.32 20.21 -33.19
N THR A 159 -31.58 19.97 -32.79
CA THR A 159 -32.09 20.30 -31.45
C THR A 159 -31.35 19.53 -30.36
N TRP A 160 -31.20 18.20 -30.51
CA TRP A 160 -30.45 17.39 -29.55
C TRP A 160 -28.96 17.75 -29.55
N HIS A 161 -28.36 17.92 -30.73
CA HIS A 161 -26.93 18.18 -30.86
C HIS A 161 -26.54 19.53 -30.21
N GLU A 162 -27.39 20.55 -30.31
CA GLU A 162 -27.17 21.82 -29.60
C GLU A 162 -27.22 21.63 -28.07
N ALA A 163 -28.15 20.83 -27.56
CA ALA A 163 -28.26 20.54 -26.13
C ALA A 163 -27.07 19.72 -25.62
N ASP A 164 -26.64 18.70 -26.37
CA ASP A 164 -25.46 17.87 -26.06
C ASP A 164 -24.18 18.71 -26.08
N ALA A 165 -24.01 19.56 -27.10
CA ALA A 165 -22.86 20.46 -27.19
C ALA A 165 -22.79 21.43 -25.99
N LYS A 166 -23.93 21.99 -25.56
CA LYS A 166 -24.02 22.83 -24.36
C LYS A 166 -23.66 22.07 -23.08
N ALA A 167 -24.16 20.84 -22.92
CA ALA A 167 -23.84 20.01 -21.76
C ALA A 167 -22.35 19.66 -21.71
N LYS A 168 -21.76 19.26 -22.84
CA LYS A 168 -20.32 18.99 -22.98
C LYS A 168 -19.48 20.23 -22.68
N GLN A 169 -19.88 21.40 -23.19
CA GLN A 169 -19.19 22.66 -22.92
C GLN A 169 -19.20 23.03 -21.43
N GLN A 170 -20.32 22.79 -20.72
CA GLN A 170 -20.41 23.02 -19.28
C GLN A 170 -19.47 22.11 -18.49
N VAL A 171 -19.43 20.81 -18.84
CA VAL A 171 -18.50 19.85 -18.24
C VAL A 171 -17.04 20.24 -18.52
N ASP A 172 -16.72 20.63 -19.75
CA ASP A 172 -15.37 21.06 -20.13
C ASP A 172 -14.94 22.32 -19.37
N LYS A 173 -15.88 23.23 -19.09
CA LYS A 173 -15.64 24.42 -18.27
C LYS A 173 -15.32 24.06 -16.82
N GLU A 174 -16.09 23.15 -16.22
CA GLU A 174 -15.87 22.67 -14.85
C GLU A 174 -14.50 21.99 -14.71
N ILE A 175 -14.19 21.06 -15.62
CA ILE A 175 -12.89 20.39 -15.67
C ILE A 175 -11.77 21.42 -15.87
N SER A 176 -11.94 22.33 -16.83
CA SER A 176 -10.96 23.36 -17.14
C SER A 176 -10.67 24.26 -15.94
N SER A 177 -11.68 24.70 -15.20
CA SER A 177 -11.53 25.50 -13.99
C SER A 177 -10.78 24.74 -12.89
N HIS A 178 -11.06 23.45 -12.73
CA HIS A 178 -10.29 22.60 -11.81
C HIS A 178 -8.81 22.51 -12.20
N LEU A 179 -8.52 22.37 -13.50
CA LEU A 179 -7.17 22.23 -14.02
C LEU A 179 -6.33 23.52 -13.92
N GLU A 180 -6.93 24.70 -13.76
CA GLU A 180 -6.21 25.98 -13.71
C GLU A 180 -5.15 26.04 -12.63
N ARG A 181 -5.42 25.45 -11.46
CA ARG A 181 -4.41 25.35 -10.39
C ARG A 181 -3.16 24.62 -10.90
N TRP A 182 -3.34 23.47 -11.54
CA TRP A 182 -2.24 22.63 -12.01
C TRP A 182 -1.49 23.23 -13.20
N VAL A 183 -2.21 23.94 -14.06
CA VAL A 183 -1.63 24.75 -15.14
C VAL A 183 -0.73 25.84 -14.55
N ARG A 184 -1.19 26.58 -13.54
CA ARG A 184 -0.38 27.61 -12.85
C ARG A 184 0.86 27.02 -12.20
N GLU A 185 0.72 25.93 -11.46
CA GLU A 185 1.84 25.22 -10.82
C GLU A 185 2.85 24.68 -11.85
N SER A 186 2.40 24.36 -13.07
CA SER A 186 3.30 23.92 -14.15
C SER A 186 3.93 25.06 -14.93
N ARG A 187 3.25 26.19 -15.08
CA ARG A 187 3.75 27.37 -15.78
C ARG A 187 4.95 28.00 -15.07
N GLY A 188 4.90 28.10 -13.74
CA GLY A 188 5.90 28.81 -12.93
C GLY A 188 7.35 28.42 -13.26
N PRO A 189 7.71 27.13 -13.12
CA PRO A 189 9.07 26.67 -13.44
C PRO A 189 9.50 26.92 -14.90
N MET A 190 8.61 26.71 -15.88
CA MET A 190 8.93 26.98 -17.28
C MET A 190 9.18 28.48 -17.54
N ASN A 191 8.43 29.35 -16.87
CA ASN A 191 8.63 30.80 -16.95
C ASN A 191 9.97 31.22 -16.33
N GLU A 192 10.31 30.70 -15.16
CA GLU A 192 11.61 30.94 -14.53
C GLU A 192 12.77 30.52 -15.45
N ASP A 193 12.64 29.37 -16.12
CA ASP A 193 13.64 28.87 -17.07
C ASP A 193 13.79 29.77 -18.30
N LEU A 194 12.69 30.19 -18.94
CA LEU A 194 12.74 31.08 -20.10
C LEU A 194 13.30 32.46 -19.74
N ARG A 195 12.92 33.02 -18.58
CA ARG A 195 13.47 34.29 -18.08
C ARG A 195 14.97 34.18 -17.85
N ALA A 196 15.43 33.14 -17.17
CA ALA A 196 16.86 32.91 -16.96
C ALA A 196 17.61 32.75 -18.29
N ARG A 197 16.99 32.11 -19.29
CA ARG A 197 17.55 31.96 -20.63
C ARG A 197 17.66 33.31 -21.36
N ILE A 198 16.61 34.13 -21.36
CA ILE A 198 16.62 35.47 -21.97
C ILE A 198 17.62 36.40 -21.27
N GLU A 199 17.71 36.35 -19.93
CA GLU A 199 18.71 37.09 -19.17
C GLU A 199 20.14 36.69 -19.57
N LEU A 200 20.38 35.39 -19.76
CA LEU A 200 21.67 34.89 -20.22
C LEU A 200 21.96 35.32 -21.67
N MET A 201 20.97 35.26 -22.56
CA MET A 201 21.07 35.78 -23.93
C MET A 201 21.45 37.26 -23.93
N THR A 202 20.82 38.07 -23.08
CA THR A 202 21.11 39.51 -22.96
C THR A 202 22.53 39.79 -22.46
N LYS A 203 23.09 38.89 -21.63
CA LYS A 203 24.48 39.00 -21.15
C LYS A 203 25.52 38.56 -22.18
N LYS A 204 25.15 37.65 -23.09
CA LYS A 204 26.06 36.98 -24.03
C LYS A 204 25.99 37.55 -25.44
N LEU A 205 24.90 38.21 -25.79
CA LEU A 205 24.61 38.76 -27.11
C LEU A 205 24.35 40.26 -27.00
N THR A 206 24.65 40.99 -28.06
CA THR A 206 24.26 42.41 -28.18
C THR A 206 22.83 42.50 -28.68
N LEU A 207 21.86 42.47 -27.75
CA LEU A 207 20.43 42.60 -28.06
C LEU A 207 19.94 44.03 -27.84
N SER A 208 19.13 44.54 -28.77
CA SER A 208 18.38 45.78 -28.58
C SER A 208 17.19 45.59 -27.62
N GLU A 209 16.71 46.68 -27.01
CA GLU A 209 15.50 46.64 -26.16
C GLU A 209 14.29 46.06 -26.90
N ALA A 210 14.14 46.36 -28.19
CA ALA A 210 13.07 45.83 -29.03
C ALA A 210 13.16 44.29 -29.15
N GLN A 211 14.36 43.74 -29.36
CA GLN A 211 14.58 42.29 -29.42
C GLN A 211 14.34 41.62 -28.06
N ILE A 212 14.76 42.22 -26.95
CA ILE A 212 14.49 41.70 -25.60
C ILE A 212 12.98 41.66 -25.34
N LYS A 213 12.24 42.72 -25.72
CA LYS A 213 10.78 42.76 -25.59
C LYS A 213 10.10 41.71 -26.45
N ALA A 214 10.58 41.51 -27.69
CA ALA A 214 10.09 40.48 -28.61
C ALA A 214 10.31 39.06 -28.06
N LEU A 215 11.51 38.77 -27.53
CA LEU A 215 11.83 37.48 -26.90
C LEU A 215 10.97 37.20 -25.66
N ASN A 216 10.74 38.20 -24.80
CA ASN A 216 9.85 38.06 -23.64
C ASN A 216 8.41 37.77 -24.08
N LYS A 217 7.92 38.44 -25.13
CA LYS A 217 6.60 38.15 -25.69
C LYS A 217 6.53 36.73 -26.27
N ALA A 218 7.52 36.32 -27.04
CA ALA A 218 7.60 34.96 -27.59
C ALA A 218 7.66 33.89 -26.50
N ALA A 219 8.31 34.17 -25.37
CA ALA A 219 8.32 33.30 -24.20
C ALA A 219 6.92 33.17 -23.56
N GLU A 220 6.21 34.27 -23.32
CA GLU A 220 4.84 34.23 -22.77
C GLU A 220 3.88 33.50 -23.71
N ASP A 221 3.94 33.79 -25.03
CA ASP A 221 3.13 33.13 -26.05
C ASP A 221 3.45 31.61 -26.13
N LEU A 222 4.71 31.23 -25.98
CA LEU A 222 5.13 29.82 -25.91
C LEU A 222 4.56 29.12 -24.67
N LEU A 223 4.67 29.75 -23.50
CA LEU A 223 4.14 29.19 -22.26
C LEU A 223 2.61 29.02 -22.35
N ASP A 224 1.89 30.00 -22.89
CA ASP A 224 0.44 29.92 -23.10
C ASP A 224 0.08 28.77 -24.03
N ARG A 225 0.80 28.62 -25.15
CA ARG A 225 0.60 27.52 -26.09
C ARG A 225 0.77 26.15 -25.42
N LEU A 226 1.83 25.96 -24.65
CA LEU A 226 2.12 24.68 -23.99
C LEU A 226 1.13 24.39 -22.85
N CYS A 227 0.84 25.38 -22.02
CA CYS A 227 -0.14 25.26 -20.94
C CYS A 227 -1.55 24.95 -21.47
N ASN A 228 -1.97 25.61 -22.54
CA ASN A 228 -3.27 25.36 -23.16
C ASN A 228 -3.32 23.99 -23.84
N ALA A 229 -2.24 23.54 -24.47
CA ALA A 229 -2.17 22.20 -25.04
C ALA A 229 -2.37 21.11 -23.95
N GLU A 230 -1.67 21.22 -22.83
CA GLU A 230 -1.81 20.28 -21.71
C GLU A 230 -3.18 20.37 -21.03
N LYS A 231 -3.72 21.59 -20.86
CA LYS A 231 -5.08 21.80 -20.32
C LYS A 231 -6.13 21.12 -21.21
N ASN A 232 -6.06 21.34 -22.52
CA ASN A 232 -7.00 20.75 -23.48
C ASN A 232 -6.89 19.21 -23.50
N ARG A 233 -5.67 18.69 -23.45
CA ARG A 233 -5.41 17.26 -23.38
C ARG A 233 -6.02 16.63 -22.12
N ALA A 234 -5.72 17.19 -20.95
CA ALA A 234 -6.24 16.70 -19.68
C ALA A 234 -7.77 16.83 -19.60
N THR A 235 -8.35 17.89 -20.19
CA THR A 235 -9.80 18.07 -20.27
C THR A 235 -10.45 16.95 -21.07
N ARG A 236 -9.96 16.68 -22.29
CA ARG A 236 -10.45 15.57 -23.12
C ARG A 236 -10.36 14.22 -22.42
N MET A 237 -9.21 13.95 -21.80
CA MET A 237 -8.98 12.71 -21.05
C MET A 237 -10.02 12.52 -19.93
N LEU A 238 -10.23 13.55 -19.11
CA LEU A 238 -11.16 13.49 -17.96
C LEU A 238 -12.63 13.47 -18.39
N ARG A 239 -12.99 14.11 -19.51
CA ARG A 239 -14.36 14.13 -20.04
C ARG A 239 -14.88 12.72 -20.33
N THR A 240 -14.00 11.82 -20.75
CA THR A 240 -14.36 10.44 -21.12
C THR A 240 -14.60 9.50 -19.92
N LEU A 241 -14.46 10.01 -18.70
CA LEU A 241 -14.67 9.24 -17.47
C LEU A 241 -16.11 9.39 -16.94
N PRO A 242 -16.64 8.36 -16.27
CA PRO A 242 -17.88 8.49 -15.49
C PRO A 242 -17.80 9.66 -14.48
N PRO A 243 -18.92 10.34 -14.16
CA PRO A 243 -18.93 11.49 -13.24
C PRO A 243 -18.24 11.21 -11.91
N GLU A 244 -18.55 10.09 -11.25
CA GLU A 244 -17.95 9.70 -9.97
C GLU A 244 -16.43 9.47 -10.08
N ALA A 245 -15.99 8.81 -11.16
CA ALA A 245 -14.56 8.57 -11.41
C ALA A 245 -13.81 9.88 -11.67
N ARG A 246 -14.43 10.78 -12.44
CA ARG A 246 -13.91 12.12 -12.73
C ARG A 246 -13.79 12.93 -11.44
N GLU A 247 -14.83 12.97 -10.61
CA GLU A 247 -14.79 13.64 -9.30
C GLU A 247 -13.71 13.06 -8.39
N ASN A 248 -13.59 11.74 -8.30
CA ASN A 248 -12.54 11.09 -7.52
C ASN A 248 -11.15 11.50 -7.98
N ILE A 249 -10.90 11.53 -9.30
CA ILE A 249 -9.60 11.92 -9.85
C ILE A 249 -9.33 13.40 -9.62
N MET A 250 -10.31 14.27 -9.82
CA MET A 250 -10.19 15.71 -9.53
C MET A 250 -10.01 15.98 -8.03
N GLY A 251 -10.49 15.11 -7.14
CA GLY A 251 -10.26 15.20 -5.70
C GLY A 251 -8.81 14.91 -5.26
N ARG A 252 -7.93 14.43 -6.14
CA ARG A 252 -6.55 14.06 -5.79
C ARG A 252 -5.61 15.26 -5.83
N SER A 253 -4.78 15.42 -4.80
CA SER A 253 -3.82 16.53 -4.65
C SER A 253 -2.61 16.49 -5.58
N TYR A 254 -2.47 15.48 -6.45
CA TYR A 254 -1.26 15.22 -7.24
C TYR A 254 -1.52 15.06 -8.75
N PHE A 255 -2.62 15.62 -9.26
CA PHE A 255 -2.94 15.53 -10.70
C PHE A 255 -1.86 16.18 -11.60
N TYR A 256 -1.10 17.17 -11.07
CA TYR A 256 -0.02 17.84 -11.78
C TYR A 256 1.09 16.89 -12.30
N ILE A 257 1.26 15.71 -11.69
CA ILE A 257 2.26 14.71 -12.13
C ILE A 257 1.95 14.20 -13.56
N ARG A 258 0.71 14.38 -14.04
CA ARG A 258 0.29 14.02 -15.39
C ARG A 258 0.58 15.09 -16.44
N PHE A 259 1.01 16.30 -16.05
CA PHE A 259 1.38 17.35 -17.00
C PHE A 259 2.79 17.10 -17.51
N ASP A 260 2.94 16.94 -18.83
CA ASP A 260 4.24 16.78 -19.44
C ASP A 260 4.87 18.16 -19.64
N ARG A 261 6.15 18.30 -19.30
CA ARG A 261 6.92 19.52 -19.54
C ARG A 261 8.07 19.18 -20.47
N PRO A 262 8.25 19.89 -21.58
CA PRO A 262 9.43 19.71 -22.41
C PRO A 262 10.68 19.97 -21.57
N ARG A 263 11.71 19.13 -21.74
CA ARG A 263 13.01 19.24 -21.05
C ARG A 263 14.16 18.93 -22.01
N GLY A 264 15.37 19.31 -21.63
CA GLY A 264 16.59 19.06 -22.40
C GLY A 264 16.45 19.48 -23.88
N ALA A 265 16.84 18.60 -24.80
CA ALA A 265 16.81 18.89 -26.23
C ALA A 265 15.41 19.21 -26.78
N ALA A 266 14.34 18.63 -26.21
CA ALA A 266 12.98 18.96 -26.64
C ALA A 266 12.58 20.38 -26.23
N TRP A 267 13.02 20.83 -25.05
CA TRP A 267 12.82 22.19 -24.60
C TRP A 267 13.62 23.20 -25.42
N ASP A 268 14.88 22.86 -25.73
CA ASP A 268 15.73 23.66 -26.59
C ASP A 268 15.14 23.86 -27.98
N LYS A 269 14.69 22.77 -28.61
CA LYS A 269 14.05 22.84 -29.92
C LYS A 269 12.82 23.75 -29.88
N THR A 270 11.97 23.60 -28.86
CA THR A 270 10.75 24.39 -28.75
C THR A 270 11.04 25.88 -28.53
N TRP A 271 12.11 26.21 -27.79
CA TRP A 271 12.58 27.58 -27.63
C TRP A 271 13.20 28.15 -28.91
N ASP A 272 14.07 27.39 -29.57
CA ASP A 272 14.72 27.81 -30.81
C ASP A 272 13.71 28.10 -31.93
N GLU A 273 12.63 27.32 -32.02
CA GLU A 273 11.52 27.54 -32.96
C GLU A 273 10.83 28.89 -32.79
N VAL A 274 10.73 29.42 -31.56
CA VAL A 274 10.13 30.74 -31.30
C VAL A 274 11.17 31.85 -31.35
N ALA A 275 12.37 31.64 -30.80
CA ALA A 275 13.44 32.62 -30.80
C ALA A 275 13.95 32.93 -32.21
N SER A 276 13.94 31.95 -33.12
CA SER A 276 14.38 32.14 -34.51
C SER A 276 13.49 33.07 -35.34
N LYS A 277 12.27 33.34 -34.88
CA LYS A 277 11.37 34.31 -35.51
C LYS A 277 11.69 35.75 -35.09
N GLU A 278 12.31 35.91 -33.93
CA GLU A 278 12.59 37.22 -33.32
C GLU A 278 14.06 37.64 -33.48
N LEU A 279 14.96 36.70 -33.77
CA LEU A 279 16.40 36.94 -33.89
C LEU A 279 16.94 36.55 -35.27
N PRO A 280 17.88 37.34 -35.82
CA PRO A 280 18.67 36.95 -36.99
C PRO A 280 19.46 35.66 -36.77
N ALA A 281 19.73 34.94 -37.85
CA ALA A 281 20.47 33.68 -37.83
C ALA A 281 21.87 33.81 -37.20
N GLU A 282 22.54 34.96 -37.40
CA GLU A 282 23.86 35.22 -36.82
C GLU A 282 23.82 35.29 -35.30
N LEU A 283 22.81 35.94 -34.72
CA LEU A 283 22.65 36.04 -33.26
C LEU A 283 22.24 34.70 -32.64
N LEU A 284 21.45 33.89 -33.35
CA LEU A 284 21.12 32.53 -32.93
C LEU A 284 22.36 31.63 -32.93
N ALA A 285 23.22 31.71 -33.95
CA ALA A 285 24.46 30.93 -33.99
C ALA A 285 25.41 31.33 -32.84
N GLN A 286 25.52 32.62 -32.54
CA GLN A 286 26.27 33.12 -31.38
C GLN A 286 25.67 32.62 -30.06
N TRP A 287 24.34 32.62 -29.96
CA TRP A 287 23.63 32.09 -28.79
C TRP A 287 23.91 30.61 -28.58
N HIS A 288 23.79 29.79 -29.64
CA HIS A 288 24.03 28.34 -29.56
C HIS A 288 25.45 28.03 -29.10
N LYS A 289 26.44 28.79 -29.57
CA LYS A 289 27.82 28.68 -29.08
C LYS A 289 27.93 29.04 -27.59
N ALA A 290 27.34 30.16 -27.17
CA ALA A 290 27.37 30.60 -25.78
C ALA A 290 26.64 29.64 -24.81
N ASP A 291 25.49 29.09 -25.21
CA ASP A 291 24.73 28.10 -24.44
C ASP A 291 25.54 26.79 -24.30
N GLN A 292 26.20 26.33 -25.36
CA GLN A 292 27.11 25.17 -25.30
C GLN A 292 28.27 25.40 -24.32
N GLU A 293 28.90 26.57 -24.35
CA GLU A 293 29.99 26.91 -23.42
C GLU A 293 29.53 26.94 -21.96
N GLU A 294 28.34 27.50 -21.68
CA GLU A 294 27.78 27.51 -20.31
C GLU A 294 27.36 26.11 -19.85
N ARG A 295 26.84 25.25 -20.74
CA ARG A 295 26.55 23.84 -20.43
C ARG A 295 27.82 23.04 -20.14
N ALA A 296 28.90 23.29 -20.88
CA ALA A 296 30.19 22.66 -20.61
C ALA A 296 30.72 23.05 -19.21
N LYS A 297 30.59 24.32 -18.82
CA LYS A 297 30.93 24.78 -17.45
C LYS A 297 30.05 24.14 -16.37
N ALA A 298 28.79 23.88 -16.68
CA ALA A 298 27.85 23.23 -15.77
C ALA A 298 28.14 21.72 -15.57
N GLU A 299 29.02 21.09 -16.35
CA GLU A 299 29.33 19.66 -16.21
C GLU A 299 29.98 19.33 -14.86
N THR A 300 30.79 20.24 -14.32
CA THR A 300 31.34 20.13 -12.95
C THR A 300 30.24 20.25 -11.90
N GLU A 301 29.30 21.19 -12.06
CA GLU A 301 28.14 21.34 -11.17
C GLU A 301 27.28 20.08 -11.15
N VAL A 302 26.97 19.54 -12.33
CA VAL A 302 26.21 18.30 -12.52
C VAL A 302 26.91 17.10 -11.85
N THR A 303 28.23 17.01 -11.98
CA THR A 303 29.03 15.97 -11.33
C THR A 303 29.02 16.11 -9.81
N ASP A 304 29.12 17.33 -9.29
CA ASP A 304 29.05 17.59 -7.85
C ASP A 304 27.66 17.27 -7.28
N MET A 305 26.59 17.50 -8.05
CA MET A 305 25.22 17.22 -7.63
C MET A 305 24.93 15.73 -7.39
N ILE A 306 25.59 14.82 -8.10
CA ILE A 306 25.34 13.39 -7.97
C ILE A 306 26.18 12.72 -6.86
N LYS A 307 27.25 13.38 -6.37
CA LYS A 307 28.15 12.83 -5.33
C LYS A 307 27.43 12.34 -4.07
N PRO A 308 26.44 13.06 -3.50
CA PRO A 308 25.71 12.56 -2.33
C PRO A 308 24.96 11.25 -2.63
N SER A 309 24.45 11.10 -3.86
CA SER A 309 23.76 9.87 -4.29
C SER A 309 24.73 8.72 -4.49
N GLU A 310 25.92 8.98 -5.06
CA GLU A 310 27.00 7.99 -5.15
C GLU A 310 27.40 7.48 -3.76
N GLN A 311 27.68 8.38 -2.81
CA GLN A 311 28.08 8.02 -1.45
C GLN A 311 27.00 7.22 -0.71
N GLN A 312 25.74 7.66 -0.79
CA GLN A 312 24.64 6.95 -0.14
C GLN A 312 24.37 5.58 -0.79
N ALA A 313 24.43 5.49 -2.12
CA ALA A 313 24.29 4.22 -2.82
C ALA A 313 25.43 3.25 -2.47
N GLU A 314 26.67 3.73 -2.40
CA GLU A 314 27.83 2.94 -1.98
C GLU A 314 27.60 2.37 -0.58
N GLN A 315 27.28 3.21 0.41
CA GLN A 315 26.99 2.77 1.79
C GLN A 315 25.86 1.72 1.86
N GLN A 316 24.78 1.92 1.11
CA GLN A 316 23.66 0.97 1.06
C GLN A 316 24.07 -0.37 0.46
N MET A 317 24.84 -0.35 -0.63
CA MET A 317 25.33 -1.56 -1.26
C MET A 317 26.38 -2.25 -0.39
N GLU A 318 27.28 -1.53 0.27
CA GLU A 318 28.24 -2.09 1.24
C GLU A 318 27.51 -2.86 2.33
N MET A 319 26.49 -2.27 2.98
CA MET A 319 25.70 -2.96 4.00
C MET A 319 25.04 -4.24 3.45
N THR A 320 24.47 -4.17 2.25
CA THR A 320 23.77 -5.30 1.62
C THR A 320 24.75 -6.42 1.26
N MET A 321 25.89 -6.06 0.68
CA MET A 321 26.92 -7.00 0.26
C MET A 321 27.64 -7.63 1.46
N SER A 322 27.93 -6.87 2.51
CA SER A 322 28.47 -7.41 3.76
C SER A 322 27.52 -8.44 4.37
N ALA A 323 26.22 -8.15 4.42
CA ALA A 323 25.23 -9.12 4.92
C ALA A 323 25.17 -10.41 4.06
N GLU A 324 25.33 -10.28 2.74
CA GLU A 324 25.38 -11.42 1.83
C GLU A 324 26.67 -12.25 2.04
N ILE A 325 27.83 -11.61 2.20
CA ILE A 325 29.09 -12.27 2.52
C ILE A 325 29.01 -12.99 3.86
N ASP A 326 28.53 -12.32 4.91
CA ASP A 326 28.34 -12.92 6.23
C ASP A 326 27.44 -14.17 6.13
N SER A 327 26.38 -14.10 5.31
CA SER A 327 25.51 -15.23 5.02
C SER A 327 26.24 -16.38 4.33
N MET A 328 27.09 -16.11 3.34
CA MET A 328 27.89 -17.13 2.66
C MET A 328 28.93 -17.77 3.59
N VAL A 329 29.64 -16.96 4.38
CA VAL A 329 30.66 -17.41 5.33
C VAL A 329 30.02 -18.29 6.40
N ALA A 330 28.89 -17.88 6.98
CA ALA A 330 28.18 -18.67 7.98
C ALA A 330 27.65 -19.99 7.42
N ALA A 331 27.06 -19.98 6.22
CA ALA A 331 26.43 -21.17 5.63
C ALA A 331 27.45 -22.23 5.17
N LEU A 332 28.60 -21.78 4.65
CA LEU A 332 29.60 -22.65 4.03
C LEU A 332 30.86 -22.84 4.88
N SER A 333 30.98 -22.13 6.00
CA SER A 333 32.19 -22.14 6.84
C SER A 333 33.45 -21.85 6.04
N LEU A 334 33.40 -20.78 5.23
CA LEU A 334 34.48 -20.42 4.31
C LEU A 334 35.78 -20.09 5.05
N THR A 335 36.93 -20.40 4.43
CA THR A 335 38.23 -20.01 4.96
C THR A 335 38.42 -18.50 4.88
N LYS A 336 39.37 -17.96 5.67
CA LYS A 336 39.67 -16.51 5.66
C LYS A 336 40.10 -16.03 4.28
N GLU A 337 40.82 -16.84 3.52
CA GLU A 337 41.25 -16.51 2.16
C GLU A 337 40.05 -16.35 1.21
N ARG A 338 39.07 -17.25 1.29
CA ARG A 338 37.85 -17.17 0.48
C ARG A 338 36.95 -16.01 0.92
N GLN A 339 36.90 -15.71 2.21
CA GLN A 339 36.21 -14.53 2.73
C GLN A 339 36.82 -13.23 2.19
N GLN A 340 38.15 -13.08 2.22
CA GLN A 340 38.83 -11.92 1.64
C GLN A 340 38.60 -11.80 0.14
N ALA A 341 38.55 -12.93 -0.58
CA ALA A 341 38.22 -12.93 -2.00
C ALA A 341 36.77 -12.49 -2.28
N LEU A 342 35.80 -12.85 -1.41
CA LEU A 342 34.43 -12.35 -1.47
C LEU A 342 34.34 -10.85 -1.19
N GLU A 343 35.06 -10.35 -0.17
CA GLU A 343 35.13 -8.93 0.15
C GLU A 343 35.69 -8.12 -1.02
N LYS A 344 36.77 -8.60 -1.65
CA LYS A 344 37.32 -7.96 -2.85
C LYS A 344 36.31 -7.95 -4.00
N LEU A 345 35.67 -9.10 -4.27
CA LEU A 345 34.67 -9.22 -5.32
C LEU A 345 33.48 -8.27 -5.09
N SER A 346 33.07 -8.10 -3.84
CA SER A 346 31.97 -7.21 -3.49
C SER A 346 32.29 -5.75 -3.80
N LYS A 347 33.52 -5.29 -3.48
CA LYS A 347 33.98 -3.94 -3.77
C LYS A 347 34.01 -3.70 -5.28
N GLU A 348 34.51 -4.66 -6.06
CA GLU A 348 34.51 -4.58 -7.53
C GLU A 348 33.08 -4.48 -8.09
N ALA A 349 32.16 -5.30 -7.60
CA ALA A 349 30.76 -5.29 -8.02
C ALA A 349 30.04 -3.98 -7.65
N ILE A 350 30.32 -3.41 -6.47
CA ILE A 350 29.78 -2.09 -6.05
C ILE A 350 30.29 -1.00 -7.00
N GLN A 351 31.58 -1.00 -7.34
CA GLN A 351 32.14 -0.01 -8.25
C GLN A 351 31.54 -0.12 -9.66
N ASP A 352 31.31 -1.33 -10.17
CA ASP A 352 30.66 -1.52 -11.47
C ASP A 352 29.19 -1.07 -11.46
N ALA A 353 28.46 -1.39 -10.39
CA ALA A 353 27.11 -0.90 -10.16
C ALA A 353 27.06 0.64 -10.16
N LEU A 354 27.97 1.29 -9.41
CA LEU A 354 28.06 2.75 -9.35
C LEU A 354 28.40 3.38 -10.70
N LYS A 355 29.26 2.75 -11.53
CA LYS A 355 29.54 3.25 -12.89
C LYS A 355 28.27 3.27 -13.75
N VAL A 356 27.47 2.21 -13.70
CA VAL A 356 26.20 2.12 -14.46
C VAL A 356 25.20 3.16 -13.94
N ALA A 357 25.04 3.25 -12.62
CA ALA A 357 24.13 4.22 -11.99
C ALA A 357 24.53 5.66 -12.31
N ARG A 358 25.82 6.00 -12.16
CA ARG A 358 26.40 7.32 -12.47
C ARG A 358 26.07 7.76 -13.88
N LYS A 359 26.17 6.89 -14.87
CA LYS A 359 25.83 7.22 -16.27
C LYS A 359 24.36 7.65 -16.39
N GLY A 360 23.44 6.95 -15.72
CA GLY A 360 22.02 7.31 -15.68
C GLY A 360 21.77 8.63 -14.96
N TRP A 361 22.39 8.84 -13.79
CA TRP A 361 22.24 10.05 -13.00
C TRP A 361 22.80 11.29 -13.70
N LEU A 362 23.96 11.17 -14.34
CA LEU A 362 24.52 12.25 -15.16
C LEU A 362 23.59 12.61 -16.32
N GLN A 363 23.02 11.62 -17.01
CA GLN A 363 22.07 11.88 -18.08
C GLN A 363 20.81 12.60 -17.56
N GLN A 364 20.30 12.19 -16.39
CA GLN A 364 19.15 12.82 -15.77
C GLN A 364 19.45 14.26 -15.33
N ALA A 365 20.59 14.48 -14.67
CA ALA A 365 21.00 15.80 -14.20
C ALA A 365 21.36 16.77 -15.35
N LYS A 366 21.82 16.26 -16.50
CA LYS A 366 22.01 17.05 -17.73
C LYS A 366 20.69 17.60 -18.30
N ASN A 367 19.56 16.97 -18.00
CA ASN A 367 18.23 17.45 -18.44
C ASN A 367 17.68 18.57 -17.55
N TYR A 368 18.34 18.89 -16.43
CA TYR A 368 17.89 19.96 -15.53
C TYR A 368 18.28 21.33 -16.09
N SER A 369 17.38 22.30 -16.02
CA SER A 369 17.70 23.69 -16.32
C SER A 369 18.73 24.26 -15.32
N ALA A 370 19.33 25.40 -15.64
CA ALA A 370 20.23 26.08 -14.70
C ALA A 370 19.52 26.49 -13.39
N THR A 371 18.24 26.87 -13.49
CA THR A 371 17.42 27.24 -12.33
C THR A 371 17.05 26.01 -11.50
N GLU A 372 16.71 24.90 -12.15
CA GLU A 372 16.45 23.62 -11.49
C GLU A 372 17.70 23.12 -10.76
N ARG A 373 18.88 23.13 -11.39
CA ARG A 373 20.14 22.72 -10.74
C ARG A 373 20.44 23.51 -9.48
N LYS A 374 20.25 24.83 -9.50
CA LYS A 374 20.40 25.70 -8.31
C LYS A 374 19.42 25.35 -7.19
N ARG A 375 18.16 25.04 -7.53
CA ARG A 375 17.11 24.66 -6.56
C ARG A 375 17.40 23.29 -5.91
N ILE A 376 18.00 22.38 -6.68
CA ILE A 376 18.18 20.96 -6.35
C ILE A 376 19.46 20.68 -5.55
N ARG A 377 20.47 21.57 -5.62
CA ARG A 377 21.86 21.38 -5.13
C ARG A 377 22.03 20.90 -3.67
N GLY A 378 20.98 20.84 -2.85
CA GLY A 378 21.05 20.39 -1.45
C GLY A 378 20.25 19.15 -1.08
N ASN A 379 19.31 18.65 -1.89
CA ASN A 379 18.27 17.72 -1.40
C ASN A 379 17.85 16.60 -2.37
N VAL A 380 18.62 16.31 -3.43
CA VAL A 380 18.22 15.28 -4.40
C VAL A 380 19.04 14.01 -4.29
N TYR A 381 18.31 12.92 -4.04
CA TYR A 381 18.81 11.56 -4.09
C TYR A 381 18.37 10.93 -5.40
N PHE A 382 19.34 10.50 -6.20
CA PHE A 382 19.11 9.68 -7.37
C PHE A 382 19.11 8.21 -6.92
N GLY A 383 17.97 7.54 -7.09
CA GLY A 383 17.81 6.14 -6.69
C GLY A 383 18.63 5.18 -7.55
N ILE A 384 18.91 4.01 -6.98
CA ILE A 384 19.44 2.83 -7.67
C ILE A 384 18.25 1.98 -8.14
N ASN A 385 18.25 1.61 -9.42
CA ASN A 385 17.28 0.66 -9.98
C ASN A 385 17.74 -0.79 -9.74
N ASP A 386 16.83 -1.77 -9.86
CA ASP A 386 17.09 -3.19 -9.53
C ASP A 386 18.30 -3.78 -10.29
N GLU A 387 18.43 -3.44 -11.58
CA GLU A 387 19.58 -3.84 -12.42
C GLU A 387 20.91 -3.20 -12.02
N GLN A 388 20.86 -2.11 -11.26
CA GLN A 388 22.03 -1.36 -10.80
C GLN A 388 22.51 -1.84 -9.42
N HIS A 389 21.87 -2.83 -8.79
CA HIS A 389 22.38 -3.39 -7.53
C HIS A 389 23.66 -4.21 -7.75
N ALA A 390 24.61 -4.11 -6.81
CA ALA A 390 25.89 -4.85 -6.84
C ALA A 390 25.69 -6.37 -6.99
N ILE A 391 24.70 -6.95 -6.28
CA ILE A 391 24.42 -8.40 -6.32
C ILE A 391 23.94 -8.90 -7.69
N LYS A 392 23.47 -8.00 -8.55
CA LYS A 392 23.00 -8.29 -9.91
C LYS A 392 24.08 -8.06 -10.97
N GLN A 393 25.21 -7.46 -10.60
CA GLN A 393 26.28 -7.19 -11.55
C GLN A 393 26.94 -8.49 -12.01
N PRO A 394 27.30 -8.62 -13.30
CA PRO A 394 28.04 -9.78 -13.81
C PRO A 394 29.30 -10.08 -13.01
N THR A 395 29.99 -9.04 -12.54
CA THR A 395 31.17 -9.13 -11.67
C THR A 395 30.88 -9.98 -10.44
N TRP A 396 29.77 -9.71 -9.74
CA TRP A 396 29.36 -10.54 -8.61
C TRP A 396 28.88 -11.92 -9.05
N THR A 397 27.92 -12.00 -9.98
CA THR A 397 27.27 -13.26 -10.30
C THR A 397 28.25 -14.29 -10.87
N GLU A 398 29.14 -13.90 -11.78
CA GLU A 398 30.17 -14.78 -12.34
C GLU A 398 31.33 -15.01 -11.37
N GLY A 399 31.70 -14.00 -10.58
CA GLY A 399 32.73 -14.16 -9.56
C GLY A 399 32.36 -15.19 -8.50
N ILE A 400 31.10 -15.20 -8.07
CA ILE A 400 30.56 -16.23 -7.16
C ILE A 400 30.64 -17.62 -7.77
N LYS A 401 30.38 -17.79 -9.08
CA LYS A 401 30.51 -19.11 -9.74
C LYS A 401 31.95 -19.63 -9.75
N LYS A 402 32.93 -18.73 -9.79
CA LYS A 402 34.36 -19.08 -9.75
C LYS A 402 34.83 -19.37 -8.32
N LEU A 403 34.31 -18.64 -7.34
CA LEU A 403 34.73 -18.74 -5.94
C LEU A 403 34.06 -19.88 -5.18
N LEU A 404 32.82 -20.21 -5.52
CA LEU A 404 32.03 -21.30 -4.92
C LEU A 404 31.88 -22.48 -5.87
N SER A 405 32.07 -23.69 -5.36
CA SER A 405 31.78 -24.92 -6.10
C SER A 405 30.29 -25.04 -6.44
N GLU A 406 29.94 -25.87 -7.42
CA GLU A 406 28.55 -26.16 -7.76
C GLU A 406 27.77 -26.79 -6.59
N ALA A 407 28.43 -27.67 -5.83
CA ALA A 407 27.83 -28.29 -4.64
C ALA A 407 27.50 -27.25 -3.55
N GLU A 408 28.41 -26.30 -3.28
CA GLU A 408 28.19 -25.22 -2.31
C GLU A 408 27.05 -24.29 -2.74
N ARG A 409 27.02 -23.90 -4.03
CA ARG A 409 25.93 -23.07 -4.58
C ARG A 409 24.58 -23.78 -4.50
N THR A 410 24.56 -25.09 -4.80
CA THR A 410 23.35 -25.91 -4.71
C THR A 410 22.88 -26.05 -3.25
N ARG A 411 23.80 -26.25 -2.31
CA ARG A 411 23.50 -26.26 -0.87
C ARG A 411 22.90 -24.94 -0.42
N MET A 412 23.53 -23.81 -0.75
CA MET A 412 23.00 -22.48 -0.43
C MET A 412 21.60 -22.24 -1.01
N ALA A 413 21.38 -22.60 -2.27
CA ALA A 413 20.07 -22.47 -2.92
C ALA A 413 19.02 -23.34 -2.22
N THR A 414 19.39 -24.54 -1.81
CA THR A 414 18.52 -25.47 -1.06
C THR A 414 18.19 -24.91 0.31
N ASP A 415 19.18 -24.43 1.07
CA ASP A 415 18.99 -23.85 2.40
C ASP A 415 18.13 -22.58 2.33
N ASN A 416 18.34 -21.73 1.31
CA ASN A 416 17.51 -20.56 1.07
C ASN A 416 16.06 -20.94 0.74
N LYS A 417 15.85 -21.95 -0.12
CA LYS A 417 14.51 -22.45 -0.43
C LYS A 417 13.80 -22.99 0.82
N GLN A 418 14.53 -23.72 1.68
CA GLN A 418 13.99 -24.20 2.95
C GLN A 418 13.64 -23.05 3.90
N ARG A 419 14.48 -22.00 3.98
CA ARG A 419 14.19 -20.78 4.75
C ARG A 419 12.94 -20.05 4.25
N ASP A 420 12.80 -19.91 2.94
CA ASP A 420 11.63 -19.29 2.32
C ASP A 420 10.36 -20.11 2.60
N GLN A 421 10.45 -21.44 2.56
CA GLN A 421 9.36 -22.34 2.94
C GLN A 421 8.98 -22.20 4.41
N ARG A 422 9.94 -22.21 5.34
CA ARG A 422 9.68 -21.98 6.78
C ARG A 422 9.06 -20.61 7.04
N THR A 423 9.52 -19.59 6.32
CA THR A 423 8.97 -18.23 6.43
C THR A 423 7.53 -18.17 5.92
N SER A 424 7.25 -18.78 4.77
CA SER A 424 5.88 -18.90 4.22
C SER A 424 4.96 -19.62 5.20
N LEU A 425 5.46 -20.69 5.82
CA LEU A 425 4.74 -21.48 6.82
C LEU A 425 4.46 -20.68 8.10
N ALA A 426 5.44 -19.92 8.60
CA ALA A 426 5.23 -19.07 9.77
C ALA A 426 4.16 -18.00 9.50
N ILE A 427 4.19 -17.37 8.32
CA ILE A 427 3.20 -16.35 7.94
C ILE A 427 1.82 -16.97 7.72
N SER A 428 1.72 -18.15 7.11
CA SER A 428 0.44 -18.84 6.92
C SER A 428 -0.19 -19.25 8.25
N ARG A 429 0.61 -19.77 9.19
CA ARG A 429 0.18 -20.07 10.56
C ARG A 429 -0.29 -18.82 11.30
N ALA A 430 0.46 -17.72 11.20
CA ALA A 430 0.09 -16.44 11.78
C ALA A 430 -1.24 -15.92 11.21
N CYS A 431 -1.40 -15.97 9.88
CA CYS A 431 -2.64 -15.59 9.22
C CYS A 431 -3.81 -16.45 9.71
N LEU A 432 -3.66 -17.78 9.72
CA LEU A 432 -4.70 -18.70 10.17
C LEU A 432 -5.04 -18.50 11.63
N ALA A 433 -4.05 -18.31 12.51
CA ALA A 433 -4.28 -18.05 13.94
C ALA A 433 -5.10 -16.77 14.17
N GLU A 434 -4.87 -15.72 13.37
CA GLU A 434 -5.66 -14.48 13.45
C GLU A 434 -7.06 -14.64 12.85
N MET A 435 -7.23 -15.40 11.76
CA MET A 435 -8.54 -15.71 11.19
C MET A 435 -9.38 -16.61 12.11
N ASP A 436 -8.72 -17.55 12.81
CA ASP A 436 -9.34 -18.53 13.70
C ASP A 436 -10.05 -17.89 14.91
N ARG A 437 -9.71 -16.64 15.25
CA ARG A 437 -10.47 -15.84 16.24
C ARG A 437 -11.95 -15.66 15.85
N ILE A 438 -12.25 -15.69 14.55
CA ILE A 438 -13.61 -15.56 14.00
C ILE A 438 -14.08 -16.89 13.41
N LEU A 439 -13.20 -17.60 12.69
CA LEU A 439 -13.57 -18.85 12.01
C LEU A 439 -13.73 -20.03 12.94
N VAL A 440 -13.19 -19.98 14.16
CA VAL A 440 -13.28 -21.03 15.18
C VAL A 440 -13.03 -22.43 14.59
N LEU A 441 -11.88 -22.58 13.94
CA LEU A 441 -11.45 -23.76 13.19
C LEU A 441 -11.20 -24.96 14.11
N THR A 442 -11.45 -26.16 13.60
CA THR A 442 -10.96 -27.40 14.23
C THR A 442 -9.50 -27.67 13.87
N GLN A 443 -8.83 -28.56 14.60
CA GLN A 443 -7.46 -28.98 14.27
C GLN A 443 -7.36 -29.54 12.85
N GLU A 444 -8.34 -30.35 12.42
CA GLU A 444 -8.39 -30.91 11.07
C GLU A 444 -8.51 -29.81 10.00
N GLN A 445 -9.34 -28.80 10.24
CA GLN A 445 -9.50 -27.67 9.33
C GLN A 445 -8.21 -26.85 9.20
N ARG A 446 -7.53 -26.57 10.32
CA ARG A 446 -6.21 -25.90 10.30
C ARG A 446 -5.21 -26.69 9.47
N ALA A 447 -5.12 -28.01 9.67
CA ALA A 447 -4.18 -28.87 8.95
C ALA A 447 -4.44 -28.89 7.43
N LYS A 448 -5.71 -28.83 7.00
CA LYS A 448 -6.07 -28.76 5.57
C LYS A 448 -5.90 -27.35 4.98
N LEU A 449 -6.10 -26.28 5.75
CA LEU A 449 -5.96 -24.90 5.30
C LEU A 449 -4.50 -24.43 5.24
N GLU A 450 -3.64 -24.87 6.14
CA GLU A 450 -2.24 -24.47 6.22
C GLU A 450 -1.48 -24.57 4.87
N PRO A 451 -1.52 -25.71 4.13
CA PRO A 451 -0.81 -25.81 2.86
C PRO A 451 -1.38 -24.89 1.77
N VAL A 452 -2.70 -24.70 1.71
CA VAL A 452 -3.32 -23.85 0.67
C VAL A 452 -3.10 -22.37 0.95
N VAL A 453 -3.10 -21.97 2.22
CA VAL A 453 -2.75 -20.60 2.62
C VAL A 453 -1.27 -20.34 2.45
N MET A 454 -0.40 -21.31 2.76
CA MET A 454 1.05 -21.18 2.54
C MET A 454 1.39 -20.89 1.07
N GLU A 455 0.75 -21.57 0.12
CA GLU A 455 0.90 -21.31 -1.32
C GLU A 455 0.55 -19.84 -1.65
N ALA A 456 -0.55 -19.32 -1.09
CA ALA A 456 -0.97 -17.94 -1.29
C ALA A 456 -0.04 -16.90 -0.64
N MET A 457 0.68 -17.26 0.43
CA MET A 457 1.60 -16.37 1.16
C MET A 457 3.00 -16.26 0.53
N GLN A 458 3.35 -17.13 -0.43
CA GLN A 458 4.67 -17.10 -1.05
C GLN A 458 5.08 -15.71 -1.59
N PRO A 459 4.20 -14.93 -2.27
CA PRO A 459 4.58 -13.62 -2.80
C PRO A 459 4.89 -12.56 -1.74
N ILE A 460 4.35 -12.69 -0.52
CA ILE A 460 4.57 -11.69 0.55
C ILE A 460 5.85 -11.96 1.33
N THR A 461 6.46 -13.14 1.21
CA THR A 461 7.77 -13.45 1.84
C THR A 461 8.88 -12.49 1.42
N GLU A 462 8.79 -11.93 0.20
CA GLU A 462 9.72 -10.92 -0.29
C GLU A 462 9.74 -9.66 0.59
N GLN A 463 8.60 -9.30 1.21
CA GLN A 463 8.54 -8.16 2.14
C GLN A 463 9.41 -8.38 3.37
N ARG A 464 9.57 -9.63 3.82
CA ARG A 464 10.50 -9.95 4.93
C ARG A 464 11.95 -9.84 4.55
N ARG A 465 12.32 -9.87 3.27
CA ARG A 465 13.70 -9.64 2.85
C ARG A 465 14.15 -8.20 3.07
N GLN A 466 13.20 -7.27 3.24
CA GLN A 466 13.50 -5.90 3.63
C GLN A 466 14.02 -5.83 5.08
N GLN A 467 14.79 -4.78 5.38
CA GLN A 467 15.30 -4.55 6.73
C GLN A 467 14.17 -4.37 7.76
N TYR A 468 13.08 -3.74 7.35
CA TYR A 468 11.93 -3.38 8.19
C TYR A 468 10.64 -3.94 7.59
N TRP A 469 10.18 -5.09 8.07
CA TRP A 469 8.92 -5.68 7.64
C TRP A 469 7.81 -5.47 8.68
N SER A 470 6.60 -5.25 8.20
CA SER A 470 5.41 -5.13 9.05
C SER A 470 4.22 -5.63 8.26
N TYR A 471 3.49 -6.57 8.86
CA TYR A 471 2.25 -7.08 8.31
C TYR A 471 1.06 -6.53 9.10
N ASN A 472 0.01 -6.17 8.37
CA ASN A 472 -1.31 -6.01 8.96
C ASN A 472 -2.10 -7.30 8.73
N ALA A 473 -2.83 -7.80 9.73
CA ALA A 473 -3.72 -8.95 9.57
C ALA A 473 -4.69 -8.80 8.38
N THR A 474 -5.19 -7.59 8.09
CA THR A 474 -6.06 -7.36 6.92
C THR A 474 -5.35 -7.70 5.60
N GLN A 475 -4.06 -7.34 5.46
CA GLN A 475 -3.26 -7.69 4.28
C GLN A 475 -3.07 -9.21 4.18
N LEU A 476 -2.86 -9.89 5.31
CA LEU A 476 -2.76 -11.35 5.35
C LEU A 476 -4.08 -12.00 4.92
N PHE A 477 -5.23 -11.52 5.43
CA PHE A 477 -6.54 -12.04 5.07
C PHE A 477 -6.83 -11.86 3.58
N GLN A 478 -6.57 -10.68 3.02
CA GLN A 478 -6.71 -10.45 1.57
C GLN A 478 -5.83 -11.40 0.75
N THR A 479 -4.62 -11.69 1.24
CA THR A 479 -3.71 -12.63 0.58
C THR A 479 -4.27 -14.06 0.65
N ALA A 480 -4.79 -14.47 1.81
CA ALA A 480 -5.49 -15.75 1.98
C ALA A 480 -6.75 -15.83 1.07
N GLY A 481 -7.44 -14.71 0.84
CA GLY A 481 -8.57 -14.60 -0.08
C GLY A 481 -8.28 -14.96 -1.54
N LYS A 482 -7.00 -15.05 -1.93
CA LYS A 482 -6.57 -15.51 -3.27
C LYS A 482 -6.63 -17.03 -3.42
N VAL A 483 -6.80 -17.79 -2.33
CA VAL A 483 -7.03 -19.23 -2.41
C VAL A 483 -8.35 -19.48 -3.14
N LYS A 484 -8.32 -20.38 -4.12
CA LYS A 484 -9.50 -20.79 -4.89
C LYS A 484 -10.64 -21.20 -3.95
N GLU A 485 -11.83 -20.62 -4.15
CA GLU A 485 -12.97 -20.80 -3.25
C GLU A 485 -13.37 -22.27 -3.14
N GLU A 486 -13.23 -23.05 -4.21
CA GLU A 486 -13.55 -24.48 -4.22
C GLU A 486 -12.71 -25.27 -3.21
N LYS A 487 -11.43 -24.89 -3.03
CA LYS A 487 -10.54 -25.51 -2.03
C LYS A 487 -10.95 -25.14 -0.61
N VAL A 488 -11.41 -23.91 -0.39
CA VAL A 488 -11.82 -23.44 0.95
C VAL A 488 -13.18 -24.04 1.33
N ARG A 489 -14.13 -24.09 0.39
CA ARG A 489 -15.48 -24.63 0.57
C ARG A 489 -15.48 -26.12 0.94
N SER A 490 -14.47 -26.89 0.50
CA SER A 490 -14.35 -28.31 0.88
C SER A 490 -13.81 -28.53 2.30
N ILE A 491 -13.34 -27.46 2.96
CA ILE A 491 -12.74 -27.52 4.31
C ILE A 491 -13.64 -26.83 5.35
N LEU A 492 -14.23 -25.70 4.99
CA LEU A 492 -15.07 -24.88 5.87
C LEU A 492 -16.55 -25.22 5.73
N ASP A 493 -17.29 -25.14 6.84
CA ASP A 493 -18.75 -25.18 6.80
C ASP A 493 -19.35 -23.87 6.23
N GLY A 494 -20.67 -23.81 6.07
CA GLY A 494 -21.36 -22.66 5.49
C GLY A 494 -21.20 -21.34 6.27
N VAL A 495 -21.18 -21.40 7.61
CA VAL A 495 -21.02 -20.22 8.49
C VAL A 495 -19.57 -19.74 8.43
N GLN A 496 -18.62 -20.66 8.54
CA GLN A 496 -17.19 -20.35 8.42
C GLN A 496 -16.84 -19.80 7.03
N LEU A 497 -17.43 -20.34 5.96
CA LEU A 497 -17.22 -19.84 4.60
C LEU A 497 -17.77 -18.41 4.44
N LYS A 498 -18.89 -18.08 5.08
CA LYS A 498 -19.41 -16.71 5.12
C LYS A 498 -18.41 -15.76 5.80
N HIS A 499 -17.91 -16.12 6.97
CA HIS A 499 -16.91 -15.31 7.68
C HIS A 499 -15.57 -15.24 6.94
N TRP A 500 -15.17 -16.30 6.25
CA TRP A 500 -14.00 -16.27 5.37
C TRP A 500 -14.16 -15.20 4.29
N ARG A 501 -15.30 -15.16 3.59
CA ARG A 501 -15.58 -14.12 2.59
C ARG A 501 -15.59 -12.72 3.20
N GLU A 502 -16.19 -12.56 4.38
CA GLU A 502 -16.19 -11.28 5.10
C GLU A 502 -14.76 -10.81 5.41
N LEU A 503 -13.93 -11.66 6.05
CA LEU A 503 -12.54 -11.35 6.40
C LEU A 503 -11.68 -11.02 5.18
N THR A 504 -11.84 -11.77 4.09
CA THR A 504 -11.00 -11.64 2.89
C THR A 504 -11.43 -10.50 1.96
N SER A 505 -12.67 -10.03 2.07
CA SER A 505 -13.21 -8.91 1.28
C SER A 505 -12.92 -7.52 1.86
N VAL A 506 -12.44 -7.43 3.12
CA VAL A 506 -12.14 -6.15 3.76
C VAL A 506 -10.99 -5.45 3.03
N ASN A 507 -11.28 -4.34 2.33
CA ASN A 507 -10.25 -3.48 1.74
C ASN A 507 -9.51 -2.70 2.83
N ASN A 508 -8.17 -2.60 2.76
CA ASN A 508 -7.35 -1.70 3.59
C ASN A 508 -7.77 -0.21 3.52
N ASN A 509 -8.63 0.16 2.55
CA ASN A 509 -9.19 1.50 2.43
C ASN A 509 -10.29 1.81 3.46
N SER A 510 -10.95 0.82 4.06
CA SER A 510 -12.01 1.09 5.06
C SER A 510 -11.43 1.64 6.37
N SER A 511 -10.19 1.30 6.71
CA SER A 511 -9.52 1.80 7.92
C SER A 511 -8.70 3.07 7.71
N ARG A 512 -8.36 3.42 6.45
CA ARG A 512 -7.55 4.62 6.14
C ARG A 512 -8.32 5.83 5.61
N ASN A 513 -9.59 5.71 5.19
CA ASN A 513 -10.26 6.81 4.48
C ASN A 513 -11.66 7.24 4.94
N ASN A 514 -12.16 6.80 6.10
CA ASN A 514 -13.27 7.50 6.76
C ASN A 514 -12.77 8.16 8.05
N LEU A 515 -11.70 8.95 7.95
CA LEU A 515 -11.50 9.97 8.97
C LEU A 515 -12.73 10.91 8.83
N PRO A 516 -13.56 11.08 9.88
CA PRO A 516 -14.60 12.08 9.81
C PRO A 516 -13.93 13.42 9.49
N ASP A 517 -14.50 14.14 8.53
CA ASP A 517 -13.94 15.38 8.00
C ASP A 517 -13.90 16.44 9.10
N VAL A 518 -12.80 16.46 9.86
CA VAL A 518 -12.60 17.42 10.96
C VAL A 518 -12.50 18.86 10.46
N ASN A 519 -12.37 19.08 9.14
CA ASN A 519 -12.35 20.41 8.54
C ASN A 519 -13.61 20.67 7.68
N GLY A 520 -14.61 19.78 7.79
CA GLY A 520 -15.85 19.88 7.05
C GLY A 520 -16.67 21.07 7.50
N ASN A 521 -17.49 21.58 6.58
CA ASN A 521 -18.43 22.63 6.91
C ASN A 521 -19.64 22.01 7.64
N PHE A 522 -19.56 21.94 8.97
CA PHE A 522 -20.61 21.36 9.80
C PHE A 522 -21.76 22.33 10.01
N PRO A 523 -23.02 21.87 9.98
CA PRO A 523 -24.16 22.70 10.37
C PRO A 523 -24.07 23.07 11.86
N GLU A 524 -24.53 24.27 12.19
CA GLU A 524 -24.68 24.69 13.58
C GLU A 524 -25.73 23.83 14.28
N VAL A 525 -25.48 23.46 15.54
CA VAL A 525 -26.38 22.61 16.31
C VAL A 525 -26.85 23.34 17.57
N PRO A 526 -28.05 23.95 17.55
CA PRO A 526 -28.57 24.74 18.66
C PRO A 526 -28.79 23.93 19.94
N ASP A 527 -29.18 22.66 19.80
CA ASP A 527 -29.33 21.73 20.92
C ASP A 527 -28.08 20.84 21.02
N MET A 528 -27.10 21.34 21.77
CA MET A 528 -25.81 20.68 21.94
C MET A 528 -25.94 19.35 22.67
N GLU A 529 -26.80 19.24 23.68
CA GLU A 529 -26.96 18.01 24.48
C GLU A 529 -27.65 16.90 23.68
N ALA A 530 -28.64 17.23 22.84
CA ALA A 530 -29.21 16.25 21.91
C ALA A 530 -28.16 15.71 20.93
N ALA A 531 -27.27 16.57 20.43
CA ALA A 531 -26.21 16.18 19.52
C ALA A 531 -25.15 15.29 20.18
N ILE A 532 -24.73 15.64 21.40
CA ILE A 532 -23.81 14.85 22.23
C ILE A 532 -24.44 13.47 22.50
N SER A 533 -25.72 13.44 22.91
CA SER A 533 -26.46 12.20 23.18
C SER A 533 -26.57 11.29 21.95
N GLN A 534 -26.91 11.85 20.79
CA GLN A 534 -26.98 11.09 19.53
C GLN A 534 -25.62 10.53 19.12
N HIS A 535 -24.54 11.31 19.30
CA HIS A 535 -23.18 10.87 19.01
C HIS A 535 -22.76 9.71 19.92
N MET A 536 -22.97 9.85 21.23
CA MET A 536 -22.70 8.78 22.20
C MET A 536 -23.50 7.51 21.90
N TYR A 537 -24.77 7.64 21.51
CA TYR A 537 -25.59 6.51 21.09
C TYR A 537 -25.02 5.79 19.86
N LYS A 538 -24.60 6.54 18.83
CA LYS A 538 -23.95 5.96 17.64
C LYS A 538 -22.68 5.20 18.00
N MET A 539 -21.83 5.78 18.86
CA MET A 539 -20.61 5.13 19.34
C MET A 539 -20.94 3.85 20.13
N PHE A 540 -21.93 3.90 21.01
CA PHE A 540 -22.36 2.73 21.78
C PHE A 540 -22.90 1.62 20.89
N VAL A 541 -23.76 1.94 19.91
CA VAL A 541 -24.28 0.94 18.96
C VAL A 541 -23.14 0.29 18.16
N ALA A 542 -22.18 1.09 17.69
CA ALA A 542 -21.03 0.57 16.95
C ALA A 542 -20.17 -0.37 17.83
N GLU A 543 -19.85 0.01 19.06
CA GLU A 543 -19.04 -0.82 19.97
C GLU A 543 -19.81 -2.06 20.42
N ARG A 544 -21.12 -1.95 20.65
CA ARG A 544 -22.02 -3.08 20.94
C ARG A 544 -22.03 -4.08 19.80
N SER A 545 -22.25 -3.63 18.57
CA SER A 545 -22.23 -4.50 17.39
C SER A 545 -20.88 -5.18 17.21
N LYS A 546 -19.78 -4.43 17.38
CA LYS A 546 -18.41 -4.97 17.30
C LYS A 546 -18.13 -6.03 18.37
N THR A 547 -18.52 -5.76 19.62
CA THR A 547 -18.28 -6.65 20.76
C THR A 547 -19.15 -7.90 20.67
N LEU A 548 -20.41 -7.76 20.23
CA LEU A 548 -21.27 -8.90 19.94
C LEU A 548 -20.73 -9.75 18.79
N ALA A 549 -20.26 -9.14 17.70
CA ALA A 549 -19.64 -9.86 16.58
C ALA A 549 -18.40 -10.66 17.01
N ALA A 550 -17.65 -10.20 18.02
CA ALA A 550 -16.55 -10.95 18.60
C ALA A 550 -16.98 -12.10 19.53
N MET A 551 -18.21 -12.04 20.07
CA MET A 551 -18.77 -13.05 20.97
C MET A 551 -19.50 -14.18 20.23
N MET A 552 -20.18 -13.87 19.12
CA MET A 552 -20.98 -14.84 18.36
C MET A 552 -20.22 -16.09 17.88
N PRO A 553 -18.93 -16.01 17.48
CA PRO A 553 -18.15 -17.20 17.12
C PRO A 553 -18.12 -18.29 18.20
N GLN A 554 -18.22 -17.94 19.49
CA GLN A 554 -18.26 -18.92 20.58
C GLN A 554 -19.59 -19.69 20.61
N VAL A 555 -20.71 -19.01 20.31
CA VAL A 555 -22.03 -19.65 20.21
C VAL A 555 -22.08 -20.56 18.98
N GLU A 556 -21.55 -20.09 17.86
CA GLU A 556 -21.48 -20.84 16.60
C GLU A 556 -20.58 -22.09 16.74
N GLU A 557 -19.45 -21.95 17.40
CA GLU A 557 -18.56 -23.07 17.75
C GLU A 557 -19.29 -24.11 18.61
N ALA A 558 -19.93 -23.68 19.70
CA ALA A 558 -20.67 -24.58 20.58
C ALA A 558 -21.79 -25.30 19.83
N THR A 559 -22.54 -24.57 19.00
CA THR A 559 -23.62 -25.10 18.17
C THR A 559 -23.12 -26.20 17.24
N ARG A 560 -22.04 -25.93 16.49
CA ARG A 560 -21.48 -26.87 15.52
C ARG A 560 -20.82 -28.07 16.20
N LEU A 561 -19.93 -27.82 17.15
CA LEU A 561 -19.09 -28.86 17.77
C LEU A 561 -19.92 -29.86 18.59
N LEU A 562 -20.98 -29.37 19.22
CA LEU A 562 -21.81 -30.14 20.15
C LEU A 562 -23.17 -30.53 19.56
N SER A 563 -23.50 -30.07 18.35
CA SER A 563 -24.79 -30.29 17.69
C SER A 563 -25.96 -29.91 18.61
N LEU A 564 -25.89 -28.69 19.16
CA LEU A 564 -26.86 -28.22 20.15
C LEU A 564 -28.26 -28.08 19.56
N PRO A 565 -29.33 -28.37 20.34
CA PRO A 565 -30.70 -28.09 19.91
C PRO A 565 -31.01 -26.59 19.98
N GLU A 566 -31.96 -26.13 19.15
CA GLU A 566 -32.39 -24.72 19.06
C GLU A 566 -32.62 -24.01 20.40
N PRO A 567 -33.28 -24.61 21.42
CA PRO A 567 -33.44 -23.95 22.72
C PRO A 567 -32.12 -23.65 23.44
N ALA A 568 -31.10 -24.51 23.29
CA ALA A 568 -29.78 -24.29 23.87
C ALA A 568 -29.04 -23.18 23.11
N ILE A 569 -29.13 -23.16 21.78
CA ILE A 569 -28.56 -22.10 20.93
C ILE A 569 -29.16 -20.74 21.29
N ALA A 570 -30.48 -20.65 21.45
CA ALA A 570 -31.18 -19.43 21.82
C ALA A 570 -30.77 -18.93 23.22
N ARG A 571 -30.59 -19.84 24.19
CA ARG A 571 -30.09 -19.51 25.54
C ARG A 571 -28.67 -18.94 25.48
N LEU A 572 -27.75 -19.62 24.79
CA LEU A 572 -26.37 -19.14 24.65
C LEU A 572 -26.31 -17.80 23.90
N THR A 573 -27.10 -17.63 22.83
CA THR A 573 -27.18 -16.36 22.11
C THR A 573 -27.68 -15.22 23.01
N THR A 574 -28.68 -15.49 23.84
CA THR A 574 -29.21 -14.50 24.80
C THR A 574 -28.17 -14.17 25.88
N ALA A 575 -27.47 -15.18 26.40
CA ALA A 575 -26.39 -14.98 27.36
C ALA A 575 -25.23 -14.17 26.77
N ALA A 576 -24.84 -14.44 25.52
CA ALA A 576 -23.82 -13.67 24.80
C ALA A 576 -24.22 -12.19 24.68
N LYS A 577 -25.48 -11.90 24.31
CA LYS A 577 -26.01 -10.52 24.28
C LYS A 577 -25.94 -9.87 25.66
N GLY A 578 -26.40 -10.56 26.70
CA GLY A 578 -26.37 -10.06 28.08
C GLY A 578 -24.95 -9.80 28.59
N ALA A 579 -24.02 -10.70 28.30
CA ALA A 579 -22.60 -10.55 28.64
C ALA A 579 -21.96 -9.34 27.94
N VAL A 580 -22.32 -9.09 26.67
CA VAL A 580 -21.88 -7.90 25.94
C VAL A 580 -22.40 -6.63 26.61
N GLU A 581 -23.70 -6.55 26.93
CA GLU A 581 -24.26 -5.38 27.62
C GLU A 581 -23.56 -5.12 28.96
N ALA A 582 -23.35 -6.17 29.77
CA ALA A 582 -22.68 -6.07 31.05
C ALA A 582 -21.23 -5.58 30.90
N SER A 583 -20.48 -6.10 29.92
CA SER A 583 -19.10 -5.68 29.67
C SER A 583 -18.97 -4.23 29.23
N LEU A 584 -20.01 -3.67 28.60
CA LEU A 584 -20.01 -2.30 28.08
C LEU A 584 -20.44 -1.25 29.10
N GLU A 585 -20.85 -1.65 30.32
CA GLU A 585 -21.28 -0.68 31.34
C GLU A 585 -20.14 0.27 31.74
N GLN A 586 -18.95 -0.27 32.00
CA GLN A 586 -17.78 0.55 32.35
C GLN A 586 -17.29 1.39 31.17
N TRP A 587 -17.31 0.81 29.97
CA TRP A 587 -16.98 1.52 28.73
C TRP A 587 -17.90 2.72 28.54
N ARG A 588 -19.22 2.56 28.74
CA ARG A 588 -20.20 3.65 28.62
C ARG A 588 -19.89 4.80 29.57
N LYS A 589 -19.69 4.50 30.86
CA LYS A 589 -19.37 5.52 31.89
C LYS A 589 -18.08 6.29 31.56
N TYR A 590 -17.05 5.57 31.11
CA TYR A 590 -15.77 6.17 30.75
C TYR A 590 -15.86 7.03 29.48
N THR A 591 -16.48 6.49 28.42
CA THR A 591 -16.65 7.20 27.15
C THR A 591 -17.52 8.45 27.31
N GLU A 592 -18.61 8.37 28.08
CA GLU A 592 -19.47 9.52 28.40
C GLU A 592 -18.67 10.64 29.08
N SER A 593 -17.92 10.33 30.15
CA SER A 593 -17.07 11.30 30.83
C SER A 593 -16.04 11.94 29.89
N LEU A 594 -15.42 11.16 29.01
CA LEU A 594 -14.39 11.63 28.08
C LEU A 594 -14.98 12.49 26.96
N VAL A 595 -16.15 12.11 26.42
CA VAL A 595 -16.87 12.89 25.41
C VAL A 595 -17.28 14.24 26.00
N HIS A 596 -17.91 14.26 27.18
CA HIS A 596 -18.27 15.51 27.87
C HIS A 596 -17.06 16.40 28.15
N GLN A 597 -15.95 15.83 28.61
CA GLN A 597 -14.70 16.58 28.80
C GLN A 597 -14.17 17.17 27.48
N SER A 598 -14.25 16.42 26.38
CA SER A 598 -13.73 16.83 25.07
C SER A 598 -14.55 17.94 24.42
N VAL A 599 -15.82 18.09 24.79
CA VAL A 599 -16.73 19.11 24.23
C VAL A 599 -17.07 20.22 25.23
N GLN A 600 -16.45 20.23 26.42
CA GLN A 600 -16.75 21.19 27.48
C GLN A 600 -16.64 22.67 27.04
N THR A 601 -15.72 22.96 26.12
CA THR A 601 -15.51 24.31 25.57
C THR A 601 -16.06 24.48 24.15
N ALA A 602 -16.85 23.52 23.67
CA ALA A 602 -17.47 23.61 22.36
C ALA A 602 -18.61 24.63 22.35
N THR A 603 -18.94 25.09 21.16
CA THR A 603 -20.04 26.00 20.83
C THR A 603 -20.94 25.31 19.81
N PRO A 604 -22.19 25.78 19.61
CA PRO A 604 -23.09 25.22 18.59
C PRO A 604 -22.46 25.07 17.20
N LYS A 605 -21.54 25.97 16.83
CA LYS A 605 -20.86 26.01 15.54
C LYS A 605 -19.74 24.97 15.37
N ASN A 606 -19.04 24.60 16.45
CA ASN A 606 -17.88 23.69 16.37
C ASN A 606 -18.07 22.36 17.13
N LEU A 607 -19.24 22.13 17.72
CA LEU A 607 -19.55 20.91 18.47
C LEU A 607 -19.37 19.64 17.62
N LEU A 608 -19.90 19.61 16.40
CA LEU A 608 -19.80 18.42 15.53
C LEU A 608 -18.34 18.09 15.16
N GLN A 609 -17.51 19.13 15.00
CA GLN A 609 -16.07 18.97 14.78
C GLN A 609 -15.37 18.38 16.01
N ALA A 610 -15.70 18.90 17.21
CA ALA A 610 -15.16 18.36 18.47
C ALA A 610 -15.58 16.90 18.69
N LEU A 611 -16.87 16.58 18.45
CA LEU A 611 -17.40 15.21 18.54
C LEU A 611 -16.74 14.26 17.52
N ALA A 612 -16.51 14.70 16.28
CA ALA A 612 -15.76 13.93 15.28
C ALA A 612 -14.33 13.60 15.75
N GLY A 613 -13.70 14.48 16.53
CA GLY A 613 -12.40 14.21 17.16
C GLY A 613 -12.43 13.05 18.15
N THR A 614 -13.53 12.88 18.89
CA THR A 614 -13.66 11.82 19.92
C THR A 614 -13.75 10.42 19.34
N THR A 615 -14.32 10.24 18.14
CA THR A 615 -14.38 8.91 17.48
C THR A 615 -13.02 8.30 17.15
N ARG A 616 -11.93 9.07 17.25
CA ARG A 616 -10.55 8.60 17.02
C ARG A 616 -9.88 8.03 18.28
N ALA A 617 -10.43 8.28 19.47
CA ALA A 617 -9.84 7.82 20.71
C ALA A 617 -10.04 6.32 20.88
N ASN A 618 -8.97 5.58 21.19
CA ASN A 618 -9.09 4.18 21.55
C ASN A 618 -9.49 4.11 23.03
N TYR A 619 -10.79 3.94 23.28
CA TYR A 619 -11.33 3.91 24.63
C TYR A 619 -10.89 2.64 25.36
N GLY A 620 -10.24 2.82 26.51
CA GLY A 620 -9.78 1.72 27.35
C GLY A 620 -10.91 0.74 27.64
N ARG A 621 -10.69 -0.54 27.33
CA ARG A 621 -11.60 -1.63 27.69
C ARG A 621 -11.29 -2.09 29.12
N SER A 622 -12.26 -2.67 29.80
CA SER A 622 -12.02 -3.43 31.03
C SER A 622 -10.98 -4.53 30.78
N GLU A 623 -10.23 -4.92 31.81
CA GLU A 623 -9.26 -6.01 31.73
C GLU A 623 -9.92 -7.37 31.38
N SER A 624 -11.24 -7.52 31.60
CA SER A 624 -12.03 -8.71 31.28
C SER A 624 -12.98 -8.47 30.09
N GLY A 625 -13.05 -9.45 29.17
CA GLY A 625 -13.98 -9.41 28.03
C GLY A 625 -15.37 -9.98 28.38
N PRO A 626 -16.35 -9.88 27.48
CA PRO A 626 -17.69 -10.46 27.70
C PRO A 626 -17.65 -11.97 27.97
N GLN A 627 -16.69 -12.69 27.39
CA GLN A 627 -16.48 -14.12 27.61
C GLN A 627 -16.02 -14.48 29.03
N ASP A 628 -15.47 -13.52 29.78
CA ASP A 628 -15.02 -13.74 31.15
C ASP A 628 -16.11 -13.41 32.18
N SER A 629 -17.28 -12.95 31.72
CA SER A 629 -18.40 -12.59 32.59
C SER A 629 -19.01 -13.81 33.28
N GLU A 630 -19.43 -13.64 34.53
CA GLU A 630 -20.15 -14.68 35.27
C GLU A 630 -21.46 -15.08 34.60
N LEU A 631 -22.12 -14.14 33.91
CA LEU A 631 -23.32 -14.42 33.10
C LEU A 631 -23.04 -15.46 32.01
N TRP A 632 -21.95 -15.29 31.26
CA TRP A 632 -21.57 -16.23 30.21
C TRP A 632 -21.15 -17.59 30.77
N LYS A 633 -20.28 -17.60 31.78
CA LYS A 633 -19.81 -18.84 32.43
C LYS A 633 -20.96 -19.66 33.01
N MET A 634 -21.90 -19.00 33.68
CA MET A 634 -23.08 -19.65 34.25
C MET A 634 -24.01 -20.18 33.15
N ALA A 635 -24.20 -19.44 32.05
CA ALA A 635 -24.98 -19.91 30.92
C ALA A 635 -24.37 -21.17 30.28
N LEU A 636 -23.04 -21.21 30.11
CA LEU A 636 -22.34 -22.41 29.64
C LEU A 636 -22.56 -23.59 30.60
N LYS A 637 -22.34 -23.38 31.91
CA LYS A 637 -22.48 -24.42 32.93
C LYS A 637 -23.90 -25.00 33.02
N THR A 638 -24.92 -24.16 32.84
CA THR A 638 -26.33 -24.56 32.96
C THR A 638 -26.92 -25.09 31.66
N THR A 639 -26.36 -24.72 30.51
CA THR A 639 -26.87 -25.13 29.19
C THR A 639 -26.18 -26.40 28.67
N LEU A 640 -24.92 -26.64 29.07
CA LEU A 640 -24.08 -27.71 28.54
C LEU A 640 -23.79 -28.78 29.59
N THR A 641 -23.70 -30.04 29.18
CA THR A 641 -23.22 -31.13 30.03
C THR A 641 -21.72 -31.02 30.29
N GLU A 642 -21.21 -31.70 31.32
CA GLU A 642 -19.76 -31.72 31.62
C GLU A 642 -18.92 -32.24 30.44
N ALA A 643 -19.39 -33.30 29.76
CA ALA A 643 -18.72 -33.84 28.58
C ALA A 643 -18.67 -32.82 27.42
N GLN A 644 -19.75 -32.05 27.23
CA GLN A 644 -19.80 -30.99 26.22
C GLN A 644 -18.87 -29.82 26.58
N GLN A 645 -18.81 -29.42 27.85
CA GLN A 645 -17.89 -28.40 28.33
C GLN A 645 -16.43 -28.81 28.13
N LYS A 646 -16.08 -30.05 28.49
CA LYS A 646 -14.73 -30.59 28.27
C LYS A 646 -14.34 -30.58 26.78
N LYS A 647 -15.27 -30.91 25.89
CA LYS A 647 -15.03 -30.86 24.44
C LYS A 647 -14.79 -29.44 23.93
N LEU A 648 -15.54 -28.44 24.43
CA LEU A 648 -15.29 -27.03 24.07
C LEU A 648 -13.96 -26.52 24.62
N GLN A 649 -13.63 -26.90 25.85
CA GLN A 649 -12.36 -26.54 26.46
C GLN A 649 -11.19 -27.11 25.65
N GLN A 650 -11.27 -28.39 25.26
CA GLN A 650 -10.24 -29.02 24.42
C GLN A 650 -9.99 -28.25 23.12
N VAL A 651 -11.04 -27.89 22.37
CA VAL A 651 -10.86 -27.14 21.10
C VAL A 651 -10.34 -25.72 21.35
N THR A 652 -10.72 -25.10 22.47
CA THR A 652 -10.18 -23.79 22.90
C THR A 652 -8.69 -23.89 23.20
N ASP A 653 -8.25 -24.93 23.91
CA ASP A 653 -6.85 -25.17 24.24
C ASP A 653 -6.03 -25.51 22.98
N GLU A 654 -6.59 -26.30 22.07
CA GLU A 654 -5.99 -26.57 20.75
C GLU A 654 -5.82 -25.30 19.92
N ARG A 655 -6.81 -24.38 19.95
CA ARG A 655 -6.74 -23.07 19.29
C ARG A 655 -5.63 -22.22 19.90
N GLN A 656 -5.58 -22.15 21.22
CA GLN A 656 -4.58 -21.36 21.92
C GLN A 656 -3.17 -21.91 21.68
N SER A 657 -3.01 -23.24 21.71
CA SER A 657 -1.74 -23.91 21.39
C SER A 657 -1.30 -23.61 19.94
N TYR A 658 -2.22 -23.66 18.97
CA TYR A 658 -1.93 -23.29 17.59
C TYR A 658 -1.49 -21.82 17.46
N ARG A 659 -2.16 -20.90 18.17
CA ARG A 659 -1.81 -19.48 18.19
C ARG A 659 -0.42 -19.23 18.78
N LEU A 660 -0.10 -19.86 19.90
CA LEU A 660 1.24 -19.78 20.52
C LEU A 660 2.32 -20.30 19.57
N LYS A 661 2.06 -21.43 18.91
CA LYS A 661 2.96 -22.00 17.90
C LYS A 661 3.15 -21.06 16.71
N ALA A 662 2.09 -20.43 16.22
CA ALA A 662 2.17 -19.46 15.13
C ALA A 662 3.03 -18.24 15.50
N MET A 663 2.84 -17.69 16.70
CA MET A 663 3.65 -16.57 17.21
C MET A 663 5.11 -16.97 17.38
N ALA A 664 5.38 -18.15 17.96
CA ALA A 664 6.73 -18.67 18.11
C ALA A 664 7.43 -18.88 16.77
N ALA A 665 6.73 -19.42 15.77
CA ALA A 665 7.25 -19.60 14.43
C ALA A 665 7.60 -18.27 13.76
N MET A 666 6.80 -17.21 13.98
CA MET A 666 7.10 -15.86 13.46
C MET A 666 8.38 -15.28 14.08
N SER A 667 8.55 -15.44 15.39
CA SER A 667 9.77 -15.03 16.13
C SER A 667 10.99 -15.84 15.71
N ALA A 668 10.88 -17.17 15.64
CA ALA A 668 11.96 -18.05 15.21
C ALA A 668 12.37 -17.77 13.75
N SER A 669 11.40 -17.53 12.87
CA SER A 669 11.64 -17.12 11.49
C SER A 669 12.31 -15.75 11.39
N GLU A 670 12.08 -14.83 12.33
CA GLU A 670 12.81 -13.55 12.36
C GLU A 670 14.27 -13.75 12.75
N LEU A 671 14.55 -14.60 13.74
CA LEU A 671 15.92 -14.94 14.10
C LEU A 671 16.62 -15.71 12.96
N ASP A 672 15.93 -16.66 12.31
CA ASP A 672 16.42 -17.38 11.13
C ASP A 672 16.78 -16.42 9.99
N ARG A 673 15.96 -15.40 9.75
CA ARG A 673 16.27 -14.37 8.75
C ARG A 673 17.58 -13.65 9.03
N ARG A 674 17.84 -13.30 10.30
CA ARG A 674 19.02 -12.52 10.74
C ARG A 674 20.28 -13.37 10.95
N ARG A 675 20.12 -14.64 11.34
CA ARG A 675 21.22 -15.52 11.80
C ARG A 675 21.38 -16.81 11.00
N LYS A 676 20.52 -17.03 10.00
CA LYS A 676 20.54 -18.18 9.07
C LYS A 676 20.58 -19.50 9.84
N LEU A 677 19.55 -19.73 10.65
CA LEU A 677 19.47 -20.91 11.49
C LEU A 677 19.33 -22.18 10.63
N SER A 678 19.90 -23.28 11.13
CA SER A 678 19.60 -24.60 10.59
C SER A 678 18.14 -24.99 10.89
N SER A 679 17.63 -26.02 10.22
CA SER A 679 16.27 -26.50 10.49
C SER A 679 16.09 -26.98 11.94
N ASP A 680 17.10 -27.64 12.51
CA ASP A 680 17.09 -28.11 13.89
C ASP A 680 17.14 -26.94 14.90
N GLN A 681 18.01 -25.96 14.64
CA GLN A 681 18.07 -24.74 15.45
C GLN A 681 16.74 -23.99 15.45
N CYS A 682 16.13 -23.82 14.28
CA CYS A 682 14.85 -23.12 14.14
C CYS A 682 13.74 -23.83 14.94
N ALA A 683 13.67 -25.17 14.87
CA ALA A 683 12.70 -25.95 15.63
C ALA A 683 12.91 -25.84 17.16
N LYS A 684 14.16 -25.87 17.63
CA LYS A 684 14.48 -25.70 19.06
C LYS A 684 14.18 -24.29 19.57
N ILE A 685 14.49 -23.25 18.77
CA ILE A 685 14.13 -21.86 19.10
C ILE A 685 12.62 -21.68 19.13
N GLU A 686 11.87 -22.21 18.15
CA GLU A 686 10.39 -22.18 18.15
C GLU A 686 9.84 -22.79 19.45
N ALA A 687 10.33 -23.97 19.85
CA ALA A 687 9.91 -24.62 21.07
C ALA A 687 10.26 -23.81 22.34
N ALA A 688 11.46 -23.23 22.43
CA ALA A 688 11.87 -22.41 23.56
C ALA A 688 11.02 -21.14 23.70
N ILE A 689 10.75 -20.47 22.57
CA ILE A 689 9.88 -19.29 22.53
C ILE A 689 8.43 -19.66 22.90
N GLN A 690 7.92 -20.79 22.42
CA GLN A 690 6.59 -21.25 22.76
C GLN A 690 6.42 -21.42 24.28
N LYS A 691 7.42 -21.97 24.98
CA LYS A 691 7.42 -22.06 26.46
C LYS A 691 7.30 -20.68 27.12
N VAL A 692 8.04 -19.68 26.61
CA VAL A 692 7.96 -18.30 27.12
C VAL A 692 6.56 -17.73 26.90
N LEU A 693 6.00 -17.90 25.71
CA LEU A 693 4.67 -17.38 25.37
C LEU A 693 3.56 -18.02 26.22
N THR A 694 3.64 -19.32 26.53
CA THR A 694 2.68 -19.97 27.42
C THR A 694 2.58 -19.27 28.78
N THR A 695 3.70 -18.77 29.30
CA THR A 695 3.75 -18.13 30.63
C THR A 695 3.45 -16.62 30.56
N TYR A 696 3.95 -15.93 29.55
CA TYR A 696 4.02 -14.47 29.50
C TYR A 696 3.13 -13.80 28.44
N LEU A 697 2.43 -14.54 27.58
CA LEU A 697 1.61 -13.94 26.51
C LEU A 697 0.61 -12.87 27.00
N PRO A 698 -0.16 -13.09 28.10
CA PRO A 698 -1.08 -12.05 28.60
C PRO A 698 -0.37 -10.74 28.96
N ASP A 699 0.85 -10.84 29.47
CA ASP A 699 1.65 -9.71 29.90
C ASP A 699 2.29 -8.99 28.69
N ILE A 700 2.67 -9.75 27.65
CA ILE A 700 3.13 -9.22 26.36
C ILE A 700 2.00 -8.46 25.66
N GLU A 701 0.80 -9.05 25.54
CA GLU A 701 -0.36 -8.41 24.90
C GLU A 701 -0.95 -7.26 25.71
N ARG A 702 -0.62 -7.16 27.00
CA ARG A 702 -0.92 -5.98 27.81
C ARG A 702 0.06 -4.84 27.53
N TYR A 703 1.35 -5.17 27.38
CA TYR A 703 2.39 -4.18 27.10
C TYR A 703 2.34 -3.68 25.65
N MET A 704 1.93 -4.55 24.72
CA MET A 704 1.98 -4.33 23.28
C MET A 704 0.63 -4.54 22.62
N SER A 705 0.50 -4.21 21.33
CA SER A 705 -0.70 -4.59 20.57
C SER A 705 -0.83 -6.11 20.45
N GLY A 706 -2.04 -6.65 20.38
CA GLY A 706 -2.29 -8.09 20.18
C GLY A 706 -1.74 -8.69 18.86
N GLN A 707 -1.18 -7.86 17.97
CA GLN A 707 -0.56 -8.26 16.70
C GLN A 707 0.95 -7.95 16.66
N TRP A 708 1.61 -7.81 17.82
CA TRP A 708 3.03 -7.50 17.96
C TRP A 708 3.93 -8.44 17.12
N PHE A 709 3.58 -9.72 17.02
CA PHE A 709 4.32 -10.76 16.29
C PHE A 709 4.29 -10.58 14.77
N LEU A 710 3.45 -9.68 14.25
CA LEU A 710 3.38 -9.29 12.85
C LEU A 710 4.30 -8.11 12.51
N GLN A 711 5.14 -7.65 13.45
CA GLN A 711 6.05 -6.52 13.26
C GLN A 711 7.50 -6.93 13.56
N TYR A 712 8.43 -6.59 12.67
CA TYR A 712 9.86 -6.95 12.83
C TYR A 712 10.45 -6.50 14.17
N TYR A 713 9.99 -5.35 14.66
CA TYR A 713 10.55 -4.68 15.82
C TYR A 713 10.21 -5.41 17.13
N TYR A 714 9.02 -6.00 17.23
CA TYR A 714 8.57 -6.71 18.44
C TYR A 714 8.70 -8.23 18.33
N ALA A 715 8.89 -8.78 17.13
CA ALA A 715 8.91 -10.22 16.91
C ALA A 715 9.95 -10.98 17.74
N LEU A 716 11.05 -10.34 18.17
CA LEU A 716 12.09 -10.98 19.00
C LEU A 716 11.90 -10.79 20.51
N VAL A 717 10.87 -10.10 20.98
CA VAL A 717 10.65 -9.88 22.43
C VAL A 717 10.57 -11.19 23.22
N PRO A 718 9.82 -12.22 22.78
CA PRO A 718 9.81 -13.51 23.49
C PRO A 718 11.17 -14.22 23.54
N LEU A 719 12.07 -13.96 22.58
CA LEU A 719 13.42 -14.54 22.57
C LEU A 719 14.24 -14.04 23.78
N ALA A 720 14.03 -12.79 24.20
CA ALA A 720 14.68 -12.24 25.40
C ALA A 720 14.22 -12.92 26.71
N GLY A 721 13.09 -13.64 26.67
CA GLY A 721 12.61 -14.46 27.77
C GLY A 721 13.19 -15.87 27.82
N VAL A 722 13.87 -16.32 26.77
CA VAL A 722 14.54 -17.63 26.75
C VAL A 722 15.81 -17.55 27.60
N ALA A 723 16.08 -18.60 28.39
CA ALA A 723 17.28 -18.63 29.23
C ALA A 723 18.56 -18.55 28.38
N GLU A 724 19.52 -17.72 28.79
CA GLU A 724 20.80 -17.55 28.07
C GLU A 724 21.51 -18.88 27.81
N LYS A 725 21.50 -19.79 28.81
CA LYS A 725 22.08 -21.13 28.68
C LYS A 725 21.41 -21.96 27.56
N GLU A 726 20.08 -21.92 27.46
CA GLU A 726 19.32 -22.63 26.42
C GLU A 726 19.65 -22.06 25.03
N LEU A 727 19.79 -20.73 24.89
CA LEU A 727 20.21 -20.12 23.63
C LEU A 727 21.64 -20.48 23.23
N GLN A 728 22.57 -20.57 24.19
CA GLN A 728 23.95 -21.00 23.95
C GLN A 728 24.08 -22.47 23.56
N GLU A 729 23.15 -23.33 23.99
CA GLU A 729 23.08 -24.74 23.60
C GLU A 729 22.52 -24.92 22.17
N ILE A 730 21.66 -24.00 21.72
CA ILE A 730 21.02 -24.08 20.39
C ILE A 730 21.86 -23.37 19.32
N LEU A 731 22.38 -22.17 19.62
CA LEU A 731 23.09 -21.32 18.66
C LEU A 731 24.58 -21.63 18.64
N THR A 732 25.23 -21.43 17.50
CA THR A 732 26.70 -21.44 17.48
C THR A 732 27.25 -20.26 18.28
N PRO A 733 28.51 -20.31 18.76
CA PRO A 733 29.11 -19.20 19.52
C PRO A 733 29.04 -17.85 18.78
N GLU A 734 29.21 -17.85 17.46
CA GLU A 734 29.13 -16.65 16.63
C GLU A 734 27.68 -16.15 16.49
N GLN A 735 26.72 -17.06 16.23
CA GLN A 735 25.30 -16.69 16.18
C GLN A 735 24.82 -16.12 17.52
N TRP A 736 25.26 -16.72 18.64
CA TRP A 736 24.94 -16.23 19.98
C TRP A 736 25.51 -14.84 20.22
N LYS A 737 26.80 -14.64 19.93
CA LYS A 737 27.46 -13.33 20.05
C LYS A 737 26.69 -12.25 19.30
N LEU A 738 26.39 -12.49 18.02
CA LEU A 738 25.66 -11.53 17.18
C LEU A 738 24.23 -11.29 17.68
N SER A 739 23.55 -12.34 18.17
CA SER A 739 22.20 -12.20 18.76
C SER A 739 22.24 -11.32 20.00
N LYS A 740 23.22 -11.53 20.90
CA LYS A 740 23.41 -10.76 22.12
C LYS A 740 23.77 -9.29 21.86
N GLU A 741 24.66 -9.04 20.90
CA GLU A 741 25.17 -7.69 20.61
C GLU A 741 24.24 -6.86 19.72
N ARG A 742 23.44 -7.49 18.84
CA ARG A 742 22.67 -6.77 17.80
C ARG A 742 21.17 -6.99 17.81
N ASP A 743 20.67 -8.13 18.29
CA ASP A 743 19.23 -8.45 18.19
C ASP A 743 18.48 -8.29 19.51
N LEU A 744 19.08 -8.73 20.61
CA LEU A 744 18.46 -8.71 21.93
C LEU A 744 18.40 -7.34 22.62
N PRO A 745 19.31 -6.36 22.40
CA PRO A 745 19.28 -5.10 23.15
C PRO A 745 17.92 -4.38 23.10
N ASP A 746 17.33 -4.26 21.91
CA ASP A 746 16.01 -3.61 21.74
C ASP A 746 14.90 -4.46 22.38
N ALA A 747 14.95 -5.78 22.22
CA ALA A 747 13.96 -6.70 22.77
C ALA A 747 13.97 -6.75 24.30
N MET A 748 15.16 -6.66 24.92
CA MET A 748 15.34 -6.69 26.37
C MET A 748 14.68 -5.50 27.07
N GLN A 749 14.72 -4.31 26.46
CA GLN A 749 14.06 -3.13 27.00
C GLN A 749 12.55 -3.36 27.19
N TYR A 750 11.91 -4.03 26.24
CA TYR A 750 10.50 -4.40 26.33
C TYR A 750 10.26 -5.53 27.32
N TRP A 751 11.15 -6.53 27.31
CA TRP A 751 11.03 -7.72 28.15
C TRP A 751 11.03 -7.40 29.64
N GLU A 752 11.84 -6.44 30.10
CA GLU A 752 11.82 -5.98 31.50
C GLU A 752 10.43 -5.45 31.90
N GLY A 753 9.78 -4.69 31.02
CA GLY A 753 8.40 -4.24 31.19
C GLY A 753 7.42 -5.41 31.31
N VAL A 754 7.53 -6.41 30.42
CA VAL A 754 6.71 -7.62 30.45
C VAL A 754 6.87 -8.39 31.75
N LYS A 755 8.12 -8.59 32.23
CA LYS A 755 8.38 -9.24 33.52
C LYS A 755 7.76 -8.48 34.69
N ASN A 756 7.86 -7.15 34.68
CA ASN A 756 7.25 -6.33 35.72
C ASN A 756 5.72 -6.48 35.74
N TYR A 757 5.06 -6.51 34.58
CA TYR A 757 3.62 -6.78 34.50
C TYR A 757 3.27 -8.19 34.98
N HIS A 758 4.06 -9.18 34.61
CA HIS A 758 3.90 -10.56 35.07
C HIS A 758 3.97 -10.64 36.61
N ASP A 759 5.03 -10.11 37.21
CA ASP A 759 5.22 -10.11 38.66
C ASP A 759 4.07 -9.38 39.38
N GLN A 760 3.58 -8.28 38.81
CA GLN A 760 2.40 -7.58 39.33
C GLN A 760 1.13 -8.42 39.22
N ARG A 761 0.91 -9.09 38.10
CA ARG A 761 -0.24 -9.98 37.87
C ARG A 761 -0.22 -11.14 38.85
N ILE A 762 0.92 -11.81 39.03
CA ILE A 762 1.08 -12.90 39.99
C ILE A 762 0.88 -12.40 41.43
N LYS A 763 1.44 -11.24 41.80
CA LYS A 763 1.22 -10.63 43.14
C LYS A 763 -0.24 -10.26 43.38
N ARG A 764 -0.95 -9.73 42.37
CA ARG A 764 -2.39 -9.40 42.45
C ARG A 764 -3.24 -10.67 42.51
N GLY A 765 -2.93 -11.69 41.71
CA GLY A 765 -3.58 -13.00 41.74
C GLY A 765 -3.40 -13.71 43.08
N ALA A 766 -2.20 -13.69 43.66
CA ALA A 766 -1.94 -14.22 45.00
C ALA A 766 -2.72 -13.51 46.11
N ARG A 767 -3.02 -12.21 45.95
CA ARG A 767 -3.89 -11.45 46.87
C ARG A 767 -5.38 -11.71 46.63
N ALA A 768 -5.78 -11.96 45.38
CA ALA A 768 -7.14 -12.31 45.01
C ALA A 768 -7.51 -13.75 45.41
N ASN A 769 -6.56 -14.68 45.40
CA ASN A 769 -6.74 -16.10 45.78
C ASN A 769 -7.10 -16.33 47.27
N GLY A 770 -7.28 -15.28 48.07
CA GLY A 770 -8.04 -15.36 49.33
C GLY A 770 -9.55 -15.48 49.13
N ASN A 771 -10.07 -15.30 47.92
CA ASN A 771 -11.43 -15.60 47.50
C ASN A 771 -11.52 -15.73 45.97
N GLN A 772 -11.87 -16.92 45.50
CA GLN A 772 -12.30 -17.30 44.14
C GLN A 772 -11.24 -17.64 43.08
N ILE A 773 -11.57 -18.76 42.42
CA ILE A 773 -10.88 -19.50 41.37
C ILE A 773 -10.97 -18.71 40.06
N MET A 774 -9.82 -18.31 39.50
CA MET A 774 -9.74 -17.62 38.20
C MET A 774 -9.44 -18.62 37.08
N PHE A 775 -10.42 -18.77 36.18
CA PHE A 775 -10.23 -19.31 34.84
C PHE A 775 -9.51 -18.26 33.99
N ASN A 776 -8.22 -18.48 33.74
CA ASN A 776 -7.60 -18.09 32.47
C ASN A 776 -7.81 -19.28 31.52
N GLY A 777 -8.28 -19.05 30.29
CA GLY A 777 -8.65 -20.09 29.32
C GLY A 777 -7.66 -21.25 29.20
N GLY A 778 -7.94 -22.31 29.93
CA GLY A 778 -7.10 -23.49 30.13
C GLY A 778 -7.46 -24.10 31.49
N ILE A 779 -8.39 -25.05 31.50
CA ILE A 779 -8.71 -25.83 32.71
C ILE A 779 -7.52 -26.74 32.96
N GLY A 780 -6.63 -26.34 33.87
CA GLY A 780 -5.65 -27.23 34.47
C GLY A 780 -6.33 -28.07 35.55
N ASP A 781 -6.40 -29.37 35.32
CA ASP A 781 -6.81 -30.38 36.29
C ASP A 781 -5.83 -30.44 37.47
N GLU A 782 -6.35 -30.86 38.63
CA GLU A 782 -5.59 -31.48 39.72
C GLU A 782 -4.77 -32.69 39.24
#